data_AF-B4IX11-F1
#
_entry.id   AF-B4IX11-F1
#
_cell.length_a   1.000
_cell.length_b   1.000
_cell.length_c   1.000
_cell.angle_alpha   90.00
_cell.angle_beta   90.00
_cell.angle_gamma   90.00
#
_symmetry.space_group_name_H-M   'P 1'
#
loop_
_entity.id
_entity.type
_entity.pdbx_description
1 polymer ?
#
loop_
_entity_poly.entity_id
_entity_poly.type
_entity_poly.pdbx_seq_one_letter_code
_entity_poly.pdbx_strand_id
1 'polypeptide(L)'
;MLKVVGASWQKTRIGTYILIGAGLLVIGAFFIGSMDRPHYDGTYCATATWTKKVGFRIENWKQQNDLVNIPKGVARICYKDSVFENGWAQIEVETQRSYPDWVQAFAAGMLEGSLTWKNIYNQWANTISSSCDRDESSQKFCEWLRELLTQNYEDLQAQAEAKAKHDHYWHQVHLILNQLKGLETGYIRGATRARSDLEEEIPLSDFLLMNAAADIQDLKVYYENYVLPNGTAEVGSKNFFLPSASMLTRILKQEEKLAQSSSESLQLLFGHSTAGSYSSMLRIQKRYKFHYHFTPDSRSNTVPGADITFTGYPGIIGSTDDFYVVKGRHVQSIVGGVGIKNENLSLWQGVNVTNMVPLVVRVMAANRIAQDRRTWARAMSRHPSTGAKQWISVDLNKLGSQDNLYNALDADEKYDDAPVALNERDNAAINERHDQLKNMVWIVEQLPGRMHSKDVTEHFLVAGNSTWLANGLPYFNETMEASGIVRDNNSEDQDLTPAEEAELTNLEAVDKFLRKHGFRGDLLGDESIAYGNIDLKLFSYNARLGMSDYHAFAGPIFLRLQHAQQPRSLEESHNQLSSDQPAPASAIGDERLSVSIDDAAALAELERITERRPVRNDLRAIAMRKIGSGPFKWSSMSSVDDANHEGHPDEFNFDKVSPKWSW
;
A
#
# COMPACT_ATOMS: atom_id res chain seq x y z
N MET A 1 33.70 -85.56 -24.47
CA MET A 1 34.11 -84.89 -23.21
C MET A 1 34.59 -83.49 -23.54
N LEU A 2 33.76 -82.47 -23.30
CA LEU A 2 34.18 -81.07 -23.35
C LEU A 2 34.76 -80.69 -21.99
N LYS A 3 36.05 -80.32 -21.95
CA LYS A 3 36.71 -79.77 -20.76
C LYS A 3 36.12 -78.38 -20.49
N VAL A 4 35.32 -78.27 -19.44
CA VAL A 4 34.85 -77.01 -18.90
C VAL A 4 36.06 -76.27 -18.32
N VAL A 5 36.44 -75.16 -18.96
CA VAL A 5 37.52 -74.28 -18.49
C VAL A 5 37.03 -73.58 -17.23
N GLY A 6 37.60 -73.93 -16.08
CA GLY A 6 37.24 -73.35 -14.79
C GLY A 6 37.48 -71.85 -14.78
N ALA A 7 36.42 -71.07 -14.57
CA ALA A 7 36.51 -69.64 -14.36
C ALA A 7 37.41 -69.35 -13.14
N SER A 8 38.36 -68.42 -13.28
CA SER A 8 39.22 -67.97 -12.18
C SER A 8 38.36 -67.48 -11.02
N TRP A 9 38.47 -68.14 -9.87
CA TRP A 9 37.69 -67.85 -8.65
C TRP A 9 37.79 -66.37 -8.22
N GLN A 10 38.95 -65.75 -8.42
CA GLN A 10 39.16 -64.32 -8.17
C GLN A 10 38.34 -63.43 -9.11
N LYS A 11 38.26 -63.76 -10.40
CA LYS A 11 37.44 -63.01 -11.37
C LYS A 11 35.96 -63.13 -11.07
N THR A 12 35.49 -64.31 -10.65
CA THR A 12 34.10 -64.51 -10.21
C THR A 12 33.77 -63.65 -9.00
N ARG A 13 34.66 -63.59 -8.00
CA ARG A 13 34.48 -62.81 -6.77
C ARG A 13 34.46 -61.29 -7.04
N ILE A 14 35.34 -60.80 -7.91
CA ILE A 14 35.34 -59.40 -8.35
C ILE A 14 34.05 -59.08 -9.12
N GLY A 15 33.60 -59.95 -10.02
CA GLY A 15 32.33 -59.80 -10.73
C GLY A 15 31.12 -59.74 -9.78
N THR A 16 31.10 -60.58 -8.74
CA THR A 16 30.07 -60.54 -7.70
C THR A 16 30.08 -59.23 -6.92
N TYR A 17 31.26 -58.71 -6.54
CA TYR A 17 31.33 -57.41 -5.85
C TYR A 17 30.89 -56.24 -6.73
N ILE A 18 31.20 -56.27 -8.02
CA ILE A 18 30.72 -55.26 -8.97
C ILE A 18 29.19 -55.34 -9.11
N LEU A 19 28.61 -56.54 -9.21
CA LEU A 19 27.16 -56.72 -9.30
C LEU A 19 26.44 -56.29 -8.02
N ILE A 20 27.00 -56.57 -6.84
CA ILE A 20 26.46 -56.10 -5.57
C ILE A 20 26.55 -54.56 -5.50
N GLY A 21 27.68 -53.97 -5.88
CA GLY A 21 27.85 -52.52 -5.92
C GLY A 21 26.87 -51.85 -6.88
N ALA A 22 26.70 -52.41 -8.09
CA ALA A 22 25.70 -51.93 -9.05
C ALA A 22 24.27 -52.08 -8.53
N GLY A 23 23.95 -53.20 -7.87
CA GLY A 23 22.65 -53.43 -7.24
C GLY A 23 22.36 -52.40 -6.13
N LEU A 24 23.35 -52.10 -5.29
CA LEU A 24 23.22 -51.07 -4.25
C LEU A 24 23.06 -49.67 -4.84
N LEU A 25 23.74 -49.35 -5.95
CA LEU A 25 23.55 -48.08 -6.66
C LEU A 25 22.15 -47.97 -7.27
N VAL A 26 21.62 -49.05 -7.84
CA VAL A 26 20.24 -49.08 -8.38
C VAL A 26 19.23 -48.91 -7.24
N ILE A 27 19.39 -49.62 -6.12
CA ILE A 27 18.54 -49.45 -4.93
C ILE A 27 18.63 -48.01 -4.40
N GLY A 28 19.83 -47.44 -4.33
CA GLY A 28 20.03 -46.04 -3.93
C GLY A 28 19.36 -45.05 -4.90
N ALA A 29 19.43 -45.32 -6.21
CA ALA A 29 18.77 -44.50 -7.23
C ALA A 29 17.24 -44.60 -7.14
N PHE A 30 16.69 -45.79 -6.91
CA PHE A 30 15.25 -45.97 -6.64
C PHE A 30 14.83 -45.24 -5.37
N PHE A 31 15.61 -45.33 -4.29
CA PHE A 31 15.33 -44.63 -3.04
C PHE A 31 15.32 -43.10 -3.22
N ILE A 32 16.36 -42.54 -3.86
CA ILE A 32 16.44 -41.10 -4.19
C ILE A 32 15.33 -40.68 -5.16
N GLY A 33 14.98 -41.53 -6.12
CA GLY A 33 13.89 -41.27 -7.07
C GLY A 33 12.50 -41.35 -6.45
N SER A 34 12.32 -42.16 -5.41
CA SER A 34 11.06 -42.29 -4.65
C SER A 34 10.93 -41.30 -3.49
N MET A 35 11.99 -40.56 -3.16
CA MET A 35 11.88 -39.47 -2.19
C MET A 35 11.05 -38.34 -2.79
N ASP A 36 9.94 -38.02 -2.14
CA ASP A 36 9.12 -36.86 -2.50
C ASP A 36 9.99 -35.60 -2.47
N ARG A 37 10.12 -34.96 -3.64
CA ARG A 37 10.83 -33.69 -3.72
C ARG A 37 9.98 -32.62 -3.04
N PRO A 38 10.55 -31.78 -2.16
CA PRO A 38 9.80 -30.68 -1.59
C PRO A 38 9.31 -29.77 -2.72
N HIS A 39 7.99 -29.61 -2.81
CA HIS A 39 7.36 -28.64 -3.69
C HIS A 39 7.41 -27.28 -3.00
N TYR A 40 8.26 -26.38 -3.47
CA TYR A 40 8.36 -25.06 -2.90
C TYR A 40 7.28 -24.14 -3.46
N ASP A 41 6.77 -23.23 -2.63
CA ASP A 41 5.67 -22.31 -2.93
C ASP A 41 6.12 -20.93 -3.44
N GLY A 42 7.44 -20.75 -3.63
CA GLY A 42 8.06 -19.49 -4.02
C GLY A 42 8.38 -18.52 -2.88
N THR A 43 8.19 -18.91 -1.61
CA THR A 43 8.46 -18.05 -0.45
C THR A 43 9.91 -18.14 0.00
N TYR A 44 10.64 -17.03 -0.07
CA TYR A 44 12.04 -16.91 0.37
C TYR A 44 12.13 -16.27 1.75
N CYS A 45 12.91 -16.85 2.66
CA CYS A 45 13.09 -16.29 4.00
C CYS A 45 14.54 -15.96 4.32
N ALA A 46 14.75 -15.00 5.20
CA ALA A 46 16.06 -14.60 5.69
C ALA A 46 16.00 -14.15 7.15
N THR A 47 17.12 -14.31 7.85
CA THR A 47 17.28 -13.89 9.25
C THR A 47 18.46 -12.94 9.37
N ALA A 48 18.27 -11.83 10.09
CA ALA A 48 19.35 -10.94 10.47
C ALA A 48 19.79 -11.26 11.91
N THR A 49 21.10 -11.41 12.11
CA THR A 49 21.72 -11.54 13.43
C THR A 49 22.63 -10.34 13.70
N TRP A 50 22.78 -9.97 14.96
CA TRP A 50 23.62 -8.84 15.36
C TRP A 50 24.30 -9.10 16.69
N THR A 51 25.57 -8.70 16.78
CA THR A 51 26.28 -8.52 18.04
C THR A 51 27.11 -7.25 17.99
N LYS A 52 27.41 -6.65 19.15
CA LYS A 52 28.27 -5.44 19.23
C LYS A 52 29.66 -5.64 18.61
N LYS A 53 30.20 -6.86 18.61
CA LYS A 53 31.54 -7.16 18.08
C LYS A 53 31.57 -7.41 16.57
N VAL A 54 30.50 -7.96 16.02
CA VAL A 54 30.47 -8.48 14.63
C VAL A 54 29.61 -7.60 13.71
N GLY A 55 28.69 -6.81 14.25
CA GLY A 55 27.71 -6.08 13.47
C GLY A 55 26.63 -7.00 12.87
N PHE A 56 25.99 -6.54 11.80
CA PHE A 56 24.87 -7.23 11.16
C PHE A 56 25.30 -8.30 10.17
N ARG A 57 24.75 -9.51 10.30
CA ARG A 57 24.87 -10.60 9.33
C ARG A 57 23.49 -11.06 8.87
N ILE A 58 23.36 -11.37 7.57
CA ILE A 58 22.15 -11.95 6.98
C ILE A 58 22.43 -13.41 6.65
N GLU A 59 21.54 -14.29 7.09
CA GLU A 59 21.48 -15.68 6.67
C GLU A 59 20.25 -15.86 5.76
N ASN A 60 20.47 -16.34 4.54
CA ASN A 60 19.41 -16.54 3.55
C ASN A 60 19.00 -18.02 3.55
N TRP A 61 17.74 -18.31 3.85
CA TRP A 61 17.23 -19.67 3.97
C TRP A 61 16.71 -20.26 2.66
N LYS A 62 16.86 -19.54 1.54
CA LYS A 62 16.28 -19.90 0.22
C LYS A 62 14.76 -20.07 0.33
N GLN A 63 14.16 -20.90 -0.52
CA GLN A 63 12.73 -21.19 -0.49
C GLN A 63 12.38 -22.08 0.71
N GLN A 64 11.30 -21.76 1.41
CA GLN A 64 10.89 -22.40 2.65
C GLN A 64 9.37 -22.59 2.68
N ASN A 65 8.93 -23.78 3.10
CA ASN A 65 7.52 -24.07 3.34
C ASN A 65 7.18 -24.08 4.84
N ASP A 66 8.17 -24.35 5.70
CA ASP A 66 8.03 -24.31 7.15
C ASP A 66 8.45 -22.95 7.69
N LEU A 67 7.54 -21.98 7.52
CA LEU A 67 7.79 -20.57 7.84
C LEU A 67 7.85 -20.33 9.36
N VAL A 68 7.27 -21.21 10.16
CA VAL A 68 7.21 -21.08 11.64
C VAL A 68 8.59 -21.26 12.25
N ASN A 69 9.36 -22.23 11.75
CA ASN A 69 10.67 -22.62 12.30
C ASN A 69 11.86 -21.80 11.80
N ILE A 70 11.63 -20.75 10.99
CA ILE A 70 12.69 -19.84 10.57
C ILE A 70 13.30 -19.13 11.81
N PRO A 71 14.62 -19.19 12.04
CA PRO A 71 15.24 -18.57 13.20
C PRO A 71 14.92 -17.08 13.31
N LYS A 72 14.57 -16.64 14.54
CA LYS A 72 14.11 -15.28 14.78
C LYS A 72 15.20 -14.21 14.69
N GLY A 73 16.43 -14.54 15.09
CA GLY A 73 17.55 -13.59 15.11
C GLY A 73 17.22 -12.29 15.86
N VAL A 74 17.74 -11.17 15.35
CA VAL A 74 17.23 -9.82 15.65
C VAL A 74 15.90 -9.59 14.95
N ALA A 75 15.86 -10.01 13.68
CA ALA A 75 14.71 -9.93 12.83
C ALA A 75 14.74 -11.09 11.83
N ARG A 76 13.56 -11.49 11.36
CA ARG A 76 13.37 -12.41 10.24
C ARG A 76 12.37 -11.83 9.25
N ILE A 77 12.50 -12.23 8.00
CA ILE A 77 11.60 -11.86 6.91
C ILE A 77 11.24 -13.10 6.10
N CYS A 78 10.03 -13.15 5.58
CA CYS A 78 9.66 -14.00 4.46
C CYS A 78 9.06 -13.15 3.34
N TYR A 79 9.45 -13.44 2.11
CA TYR A 79 9.12 -12.70 0.90
C TYR A 79 8.60 -13.67 -0.17
N LYS A 80 7.45 -13.37 -0.74
CA LYS A 80 6.92 -14.06 -1.92
C LYS A 80 6.68 -13.04 -3.03
N ASP A 81 7.30 -13.26 -4.17
CA ASP A 81 7.05 -12.48 -5.37
C ASP A 81 5.95 -13.15 -6.20
N SER A 82 4.71 -12.69 -6.03
CA SER A 82 3.54 -13.18 -6.77
C SER A 82 2.96 -12.14 -7.72
N VAL A 83 3.75 -11.15 -8.14
CA VAL A 83 3.30 -10.07 -9.04
C VAL A 83 2.71 -10.64 -10.34
N PHE A 84 3.32 -11.66 -10.93
CA PHE A 84 2.80 -12.32 -12.14
C PHE A 84 1.65 -13.31 -11.88
N GLU A 85 1.47 -13.76 -10.63
CA GLU A 85 0.39 -14.68 -10.27
C GLU A 85 -0.90 -13.92 -9.95
N ASN A 86 -0.78 -12.79 -9.26
CA ASN A 86 -1.91 -12.09 -8.66
C ASN A 86 -1.75 -10.57 -8.53
N GLY A 87 -0.70 -10.00 -9.10
CA GLY A 87 -0.41 -8.56 -9.08
C GLY A 87 0.15 -8.02 -7.75
N TRP A 88 0.40 -8.88 -6.77
CA TRP A 88 0.99 -8.50 -5.48
C TRP A 88 2.23 -9.31 -5.15
N ALA A 89 3.28 -8.65 -4.71
CA ALA A 89 4.28 -9.26 -3.86
C ALA A 89 3.81 -9.27 -2.39
N GLN A 90 4.46 -10.06 -1.53
CA GLN A 90 4.14 -10.13 -0.10
C GLN A 90 5.43 -10.18 0.73
N ILE A 91 5.51 -9.37 1.79
CA ILE A 91 6.52 -9.52 2.85
C ILE A 91 5.92 -9.55 4.24
N GLU A 92 6.54 -10.33 5.09
CA GLU A 92 6.28 -10.36 6.51
C GLU A 92 7.59 -10.25 7.28
N VAL A 93 7.68 -9.28 8.18
CA VAL A 93 8.88 -8.99 8.95
C VAL A 93 8.54 -9.05 10.44
N GLU A 94 9.31 -9.82 11.21
CA GLU A 94 9.21 -9.88 12.67
C GLU A 94 10.56 -9.51 13.28
N THR A 95 10.54 -8.66 14.30
CA THR A 95 11.73 -8.29 15.10
C THR A 95 11.64 -8.90 16.51
N GLN A 96 12.70 -8.83 17.30
CA GLN A 96 12.72 -9.41 18.65
C GLN A 96 12.97 -8.35 19.72
N ARG A 97 12.07 -8.31 20.71
CA ARG A 97 12.06 -7.35 21.84
C ARG A 97 13.39 -7.30 22.62
N SER A 98 14.15 -8.38 22.63
CA SER A 98 15.40 -8.50 23.40
C SER A 98 16.56 -7.66 22.85
N TYR A 99 16.43 -7.12 21.64
CA TYR A 99 17.46 -6.27 21.03
C TYR A 99 17.12 -4.79 21.13
N PRO A 100 18.12 -3.88 21.12
CA PRO A 100 17.86 -2.46 21.07
C PRO A 100 17.02 -2.08 19.84
N ASP A 101 16.06 -1.19 20.00
CA ASP A 101 15.08 -0.87 18.94
C ASP A 101 15.74 -0.38 17.64
N TRP A 102 16.81 0.41 17.71
CA TRP A 102 17.53 0.87 16.51
C TRP A 102 18.14 -0.29 15.73
N VAL A 103 18.61 -1.34 16.43
CA VAL A 103 19.14 -2.57 15.82
C VAL A 103 18.02 -3.34 15.14
N GLN A 104 16.86 -3.43 15.80
CA GLN A 104 15.65 -4.05 15.24
C GLN A 104 15.20 -3.32 13.96
N ALA A 105 15.14 -1.98 14.00
CA ALA A 105 14.73 -1.16 12.86
C ALA A 105 15.67 -1.24 11.67
N PHE A 106 16.98 -1.10 11.91
CA PHE A 106 17.99 -1.26 10.86
C PHE A 106 17.96 -2.68 10.26
N ALA A 107 17.86 -3.72 11.08
CA ALA A 107 17.78 -5.10 10.61
C ALA A 107 16.53 -5.35 9.76
N ALA A 108 15.37 -4.83 10.16
CA ALA A 108 14.13 -4.97 9.42
C ALA A 108 14.24 -4.33 8.02
N GLY A 109 14.75 -3.10 7.93
CA GLY A 109 15.00 -2.45 6.64
C GLY A 109 16.00 -3.23 5.79
N MET A 110 17.11 -3.65 6.38
CA MET A 110 18.16 -4.39 5.68
C MET A 110 17.69 -5.74 5.12
N LEU A 111 16.81 -6.43 5.84
CA LEU A 111 16.20 -7.67 5.37
C LEU A 111 15.22 -7.43 4.21
N GLU A 112 14.35 -6.43 4.33
CA GLU A 112 13.43 -6.04 3.27
C GLU A 112 14.17 -5.65 2.00
N GLY A 113 15.15 -4.74 2.12
CA GLY A 113 15.95 -4.29 1.00
C GLY A 113 16.68 -5.43 0.30
N SER A 114 17.20 -6.39 1.08
CA SER A 114 17.96 -7.52 0.53
C SER A 114 17.09 -8.54 -0.19
N LEU A 115 15.89 -8.85 0.30
CA LEU A 115 15.01 -9.81 -0.38
C LEU A 115 14.23 -9.19 -1.53
N THR A 116 13.91 -7.90 -1.45
CA THR A 116 13.08 -7.21 -2.46
C THR A 116 13.88 -6.35 -3.43
N TRP A 117 15.22 -6.44 -3.42
CA TRP A 117 16.14 -5.57 -4.16
C TRP A 117 15.77 -5.34 -5.63
N LYS A 118 15.37 -6.39 -6.36
CA LYS A 118 15.02 -6.27 -7.78
C LYS A 118 13.71 -5.51 -7.99
N ASN A 119 12.71 -5.74 -7.15
CA ASN A 119 11.44 -5.00 -7.20
C ASN A 119 11.62 -3.56 -6.73
N ILE A 120 12.55 -3.28 -5.80
CA ILE A 120 12.96 -1.90 -5.46
C ILE A 120 13.53 -1.19 -6.69
N TYR A 121 14.47 -1.82 -7.40
CA TYR A 121 15.03 -1.25 -8.62
C TYR A 121 13.97 -1.00 -9.68
N ASN A 122 13.13 -1.99 -9.98
CA ASN A 122 12.10 -1.83 -10.99
C ASN A 122 11.11 -0.72 -10.61
N GLN A 123 10.69 -0.61 -9.34
CA GLN A 123 9.82 0.46 -8.88
C GLN A 123 10.48 1.84 -9.03
N TRP A 124 11.75 1.97 -8.65
CA TRP A 124 12.51 3.21 -8.82
C TRP A 124 12.66 3.59 -10.30
N ALA A 125 13.01 2.64 -11.16
CA ALA A 125 13.16 2.83 -12.60
C ALA A 125 11.85 3.28 -13.25
N ASN A 126 10.72 2.69 -12.83
CA ASN A 126 9.40 3.00 -13.37
C ASN A 126 8.85 4.35 -12.92
N THR A 127 9.28 4.82 -11.74
CA THR A 127 8.71 6.01 -11.10
C THR A 127 9.70 7.16 -11.03
N ILE A 128 10.70 7.10 -10.15
CA ILE A 128 11.60 8.21 -9.86
C ILE A 128 12.53 8.50 -11.04
N SER A 129 13.26 7.49 -11.54
CA SER A 129 14.22 7.70 -12.64
C SER A 129 13.53 8.19 -13.90
N SER A 130 12.52 7.45 -14.40
CA SER A 130 11.77 7.83 -15.60
C SER A 130 11.15 9.24 -15.50
N SER A 131 10.64 9.62 -14.32
CA SER A 131 10.04 10.95 -14.12
C SER A 131 11.08 12.06 -14.09
N CYS A 132 12.21 11.83 -13.41
CA CYS A 132 13.28 12.80 -13.28
C CYS A 132 14.05 13.02 -14.59
N ASP A 133 14.19 11.98 -15.42
CA ASP A 133 14.98 12.05 -16.65
C ASP A 133 14.20 12.60 -17.85
N ARG A 134 12.90 12.86 -17.67
CA ARG A 134 12.02 13.18 -18.80
C ARG A 134 12.35 14.48 -19.53
N ASP A 135 12.50 15.59 -18.81
CA ASP A 135 12.84 16.89 -19.41
C ASP A 135 13.63 17.77 -18.44
N GLU A 136 14.16 18.88 -18.94
CA GLU A 136 15.02 19.79 -18.16
C GLU A 136 14.30 20.35 -16.91
N SER A 137 12.98 20.56 -16.98
CA SER A 137 12.22 21.04 -15.84
C SER A 137 12.00 19.95 -14.79
N SER A 138 11.90 18.67 -15.21
CA SER A 138 11.89 17.51 -14.31
C SER A 138 13.20 17.41 -13.56
N GLN A 139 14.30 17.50 -14.31
CA GLN A 139 15.64 17.33 -13.78
C GLN A 139 15.92 18.37 -12.70
N LYS A 140 15.64 19.66 -12.98
CA LYS A 140 15.77 20.74 -12.00
C LYS A 140 14.91 20.55 -10.75
N PHE A 141 13.67 20.08 -10.92
CA PHE A 141 12.79 19.81 -9.78
C PHE A 141 13.31 18.63 -8.93
N CYS A 142 13.77 17.55 -9.57
CA CYS A 142 14.32 16.40 -8.87
C CYS A 142 15.66 16.72 -8.18
N GLU A 143 16.53 17.53 -8.79
CA GLU A 143 17.74 18.03 -8.16
C GLU A 143 17.40 18.80 -6.87
N TRP A 144 16.47 19.75 -6.96
CA TRP A 144 15.99 20.50 -5.80
C TRP A 144 15.38 19.59 -4.72
N LEU A 145 14.57 18.59 -5.11
CA LEU A 145 13.98 17.63 -4.18
C LEU A 145 15.05 16.79 -3.47
N ARG A 146 16.07 16.31 -4.21
CA ARG A 146 17.16 15.51 -3.65
C ARG A 146 17.94 16.31 -2.61
N GLU A 147 18.25 17.57 -2.90
CA GLU A 147 18.90 18.47 -1.94
C GLU A 147 18.04 18.71 -0.70
N LEU A 148 16.76 19.08 -0.90
CA LEU A 148 15.82 19.34 0.19
C LEU A 148 15.67 18.13 1.10
N LEU A 149 15.40 16.95 0.54
CA LEU A 149 15.12 15.74 1.30
C LEU A 149 16.38 15.19 1.98
N THR A 150 17.55 15.32 1.35
CA THR A 150 18.82 14.90 1.97
C THR A 150 19.13 15.76 3.19
N GLN A 151 19.06 17.09 3.06
CA GLN A 151 19.27 17.99 4.20
C GLN A 151 18.23 17.76 5.31
N ASN A 152 16.95 17.62 4.92
CA ASN A 152 15.87 17.33 5.87
C ASN A 152 16.10 16.00 6.61
N TYR A 153 16.56 14.95 5.92
CA TYR A 153 16.86 13.65 6.53
C TYR A 153 17.97 13.76 7.59
N GLU A 154 19.05 14.48 7.29
CA GLU A 154 20.17 14.69 8.22
C GLU A 154 19.71 15.45 9.48
N ASP A 155 18.95 16.53 9.29
CA ASP A 155 18.42 17.34 10.39
C ASP A 155 17.42 16.54 11.25
N LEU A 156 16.53 15.78 10.61
CA LEU A 156 15.58 14.91 11.31
C LEU A 156 16.30 13.80 12.08
N GLN A 157 17.38 13.23 11.54
CA GLN A 157 18.15 12.20 12.23
C GLN A 157 18.76 12.75 13.52
N ALA A 158 19.42 13.90 13.44
CA ALA A 158 20.02 14.56 14.60
C ALA A 158 18.96 14.98 15.63
N GLN A 159 17.85 15.56 15.17
CA GLN A 159 16.75 15.98 16.03
C GLN A 159 16.07 14.79 16.73
N ALA A 160 15.81 13.72 15.99
CA ALA A 160 15.15 12.53 16.52
C ALA A 160 16.03 11.82 17.55
N GLU A 161 17.33 11.68 17.29
CA GLU A 161 18.28 11.09 18.24
C GLU A 161 18.34 11.90 19.54
N ALA A 162 18.42 13.23 19.45
CA ALA A 162 18.46 14.11 20.62
C ALA A 162 17.19 14.02 21.48
N LYS A 163 16.02 13.83 20.86
CA LYS A 163 14.71 13.83 21.53
C LYS A 163 14.21 12.44 21.92
N ALA A 164 14.74 11.36 21.33
CA ALA A 164 14.22 9.99 21.48
C ALA A 164 14.10 9.52 22.94
N LYS A 165 15.00 9.97 23.83
CA LYS A 165 14.97 9.57 25.25
C LYS A 165 13.78 10.13 26.02
N HIS A 166 13.20 11.24 25.57
CA HIS A 166 12.19 12.00 26.32
C HIS A 166 10.88 12.19 25.57
N ASP A 167 10.84 11.87 24.27
CA ASP A 167 9.66 12.00 23.44
C ASP A 167 9.43 10.73 22.61
N HIS A 168 8.35 10.00 22.94
CA HIS A 168 8.01 8.72 22.33
C HIS A 168 7.83 8.82 20.80
N TYR A 169 7.31 9.96 20.32
CA TYR A 169 7.15 10.18 18.88
C TYR A 169 8.50 10.29 18.20
N TRP A 170 9.43 11.08 18.75
CA TRP A 170 10.77 11.24 18.19
C TRP A 170 11.60 9.96 18.27
N HIS A 171 11.38 9.12 19.29
CA HIS A 171 11.94 7.76 19.29
C HIS A 171 11.45 6.98 18.06
N GLN A 172 10.14 6.97 17.79
CA GLN A 172 9.64 6.27 16.60
C GLN A 172 10.15 6.87 15.29
N VAL A 173 10.25 8.21 15.18
CA VAL A 173 10.86 8.87 14.02
C VAL A 173 12.30 8.38 13.84
N HIS A 174 13.11 8.35 14.90
CA HIS A 174 14.47 7.85 14.86
C HIS A 174 14.54 6.40 14.35
N LEU A 175 13.63 5.53 14.80
CA LEU A 175 13.55 4.14 14.32
C LEU A 175 13.20 4.05 12.83
N ILE A 176 12.25 4.85 12.34
CA ILE A 176 11.86 4.86 10.93
C ILE A 176 13.04 5.28 10.04
N LEU A 177 13.80 6.31 10.45
CA LEU A 177 14.99 6.77 9.71
C LEU A 177 16.11 5.71 9.71
N ASN A 178 16.28 4.96 10.80
CA ASN A 178 17.20 3.82 10.85
C ASN A 178 16.73 2.65 9.96
N GLN A 179 15.42 2.39 9.90
CA GLN A 179 14.84 1.40 8.99
C GLN A 179 15.11 1.78 7.53
N LEU A 180 14.97 3.05 7.17
CA LEU A 180 15.26 3.56 5.83
C LEU A 180 16.73 3.39 5.45
N LYS A 181 17.67 3.69 6.36
CA LYS A 181 19.09 3.43 6.13
C LYS A 181 19.40 1.94 6.01
N GLY A 182 18.72 1.12 6.81
CA GLY A 182 18.75 -0.33 6.70
C GLY A 182 18.30 -0.78 5.31
N LEU A 183 17.22 -0.21 4.78
CA LEU A 183 16.64 -0.55 3.47
C LEU A 183 17.62 -0.37 2.31
N GLU A 184 18.28 0.79 2.25
CA GLU A 184 19.35 1.06 1.28
C GLU A 184 20.50 0.04 1.43
N THR A 185 20.98 -0.19 2.66
CA THR A 185 22.03 -1.18 2.93
C THR A 185 21.60 -2.59 2.49
N GLY A 186 20.33 -2.92 2.67
CA GLY A 186 19.72 -4.17 2.23
C GLY A 186 19.72 -4.30 0.73
N TYR A 187 19.29 -3.26 0.02
CA TYR A 187 19.27 -3.20 -1.45
C TYR A 187 20.64 -3.51 -2.05
N ILE A 188 21.67 -2.77 -1.61
CA ILE A 188 23.06 -2.97 -2.05
C ILE A 188 23.47 -4.44 -1.83
N ARG A 189 23.27 -4.96 -0.60
CA ARG A 189 23.58 -6.37 -0.28
C ARG A 189 22.81 -7.37 -1.15
N GLY A 190 21.56 -7.09 -1.47
CA GLY A 190 20.70 -7.93 -2.32
C GLY A 190 21.24 -8.00 -3.74
N ALA A 191 21.58 -6.84 -4.31
CA ALA A 191 22.18 -6.71 -5.64
C ALA A 191 23.58 -7.36 -5.72
N THR A 192 24.47 -7.10 -4.75
CA THR A 192 25.78 -7.76 -4.65
C THR A 192 25.66 -9.28 -4.56
N ARG A 193 24.72 -9.78 -3.72
CA ARG A 193 24.44 -11.22 -3.60
C ARG A 193 24.01 -11.83 -4.93
N ALA A 194 23.23 -11.09 -5.72
CA ALA A 194 22.80 -11.49 -7.05
C ALA A 194 23.88 -11.33 -8.12
N ARG A 195 25.04 -10.74 -7.79
CA ARG A 195 26.09 -10.34 -8.74
C ARG A 195 25.55 -9.40 -9.84
N SER A 196 24.62 -8.54 -9.45
CA SER A 196 24.09 -7.50 -10.33
C SER A 196 25.02 -6.30 -10.32
N ASP A 197 25.13 -5.62 -11.45
CA ASP A 197 25.69 -4.28 -11.61
C ASP A 197 24.82 -3.17 -10.97
N LEU A 198 23.58 -3.48 -10.60
CA LEU A 198 22.61 -2.54 -10.06
C LEU A 198 22.90 -2.10 -8.60
N GLU A 199 24.00 -2.54 -7.98
CA GLU A 199 24.23 -2.32 -6.54
C GLU A 199 24.48 -0.84 -6.15
N GLU A 200 24.87 0.01 -7.09
CA GLU A 200 25.14 1.44 -6.87
C GLU A 200 24.19 2.38 -7.64
N GLU A 201 23.17 1.84 -8.31
CA GLU A 201 22.26 2.62 -9.18
C GLU A 201 21.33 3.56 -8.41
N ILE A 202 20.92 3.18 -7.18
CA ILE A 202 19.96 3.96 -6.39
C ILE A 202 20.68 4.62 -5.21
N PRO A 203 20.93 5.95 -5.25
CA PRO A 203 21.49 6.67 -4.11
C PRO A 203 20.48 6.80 -2.97
N LEU A 204 20.96 7.04 -1.74
CA LEU A 204 20.09 7.29 -0.57
C LEU A 204 19.02 8.35 -0.86
N SER A 205 19.38 9.44 -1.55
CA SER A 205 18.44 10.51 -1.92
C SER A 205 17.19 9.97 -2.59
N ASP A 206 17.32 8.96 -3.45
CA ASP A 206 16.20 8.41 -4.21
C ASP A 206 15.36 7.44 -3.35
N PHE A 207 15.95 6.80 -2.34
CA PHE A 207 15.18 6.17 -1.26
C PHE A 207 14.37 7.18 -0.46
N LEU A 208 14.90 8.38 -0.22
CA LEU A 208 14.14 9.46 0.43
C LEU A 208 12.97 9.91 -0.44
N LEU A 209 13.19 10.11 -1.76
CA LEU A 209 12.14 10.47 -2.72
C LEU A 209 11.03 9.42 -2.76
N MET A 210 11.37 8.12 -2.87
CA MET A 210 10.39 7.03 -2.82
C MET A 210 9.55 7.08 -1.53
N ASN A 211 10.16 7.37 -0.38
CA ASN A 211 9.46 7.46 0.91
C ASN A 211 8.77 8.81 1.16
N ALA A 212 8.95 9.77 0.26
CA ALA A 212 8.26 11.06 0.23
C ALA A 212 7.23 11.12 -0.91
N ALA A 213 6.86 10.01 -1.55
CA ALA A 213 6.00 9.98 -2.74
C ALA A 213 4.69 10.78 -2.58
N ALA A 214 4.05 10.70 -1.41
CA ALA A 214 2.85 11.49 -1.11
C ALA A 214 3.13 12.98 -0.86
N ASP A 215 4.34 13.32 -0.37
CA ASP A 215 4.78 14.69 -0.14
C ASP A 215 5.24 15.37 -1.44
N ILE A 216 5.71 14.61 -2.45
CA ILE A 216 6.22 15.14 -3.72
C ILE A 216 5.18 15.99 -4.46
N GLN A 217 3.90 15.59 -4.45
CA GLN A 217 2.81 16.36 -5.08
C GLN A 217 2.69 17.77 -4.48
N ASP A 218 2.70 17.83 -3.16
CA ASP A 218 2.65 19.07 -2.37
C ASP A 218 3.91 19.92 -2.59
N LEU A 219 5.09 19.28 -2.58
CA LEU A 219 6.37 19.94 -2.81
C LEU A 219 6.50 20.46 -4.23
N LYS A 220 5.89 19.81 -5.23
CA LYS A 220 5.82 20.34 -6.60
C LYS A 220 5.02 21.63 -6.66
N VAL A 221 3.84 21.65 -6.02
CA VAL A 221 3.02 22.87 -5.93
C VAL A 221 3.81 23.98 -5.26
N TYR A 222 4.52 23.68 -4.16
CA TYR A 222 5.38 24.64 -3.48
C TYR A 222 6.51 25.15 -4.40
N TYR A 223 7.23 24.24 -5.06
CA TYR A 223 8.37 24.57 -5.92
C TYR A 223 7.99 25.52 -7.07
N GLU A 224 6.91 25.19 -7.78
CA GLU A 224 6.48 25.97 -8.93
C GLU A 224 5.97 27.37 -8.58
N ASN A 225 5.36 27.53 -7.40
CA ASN A 225 4.74 28.80 -7.00
C ASN A 225 5.67 29.68 -6.14
N TYR A 226 6.66 29.09 -5.46
CA TYR A 226 7.46 29.81 -4.45
C TYR A 226 8.98 29.66 -4.59
N VAL A 227 9.47 28.69 -5.36
CA VAL A 227 10.93 28.47 -5.54
C VAL A 227 11.40 28.94 -6.91
N LEU A 228 10.63 28.68 -7.97
CA LEU A 228 11.00 29.14 -9.30
C LEU A 228 11.07 30.69 -9.34
N PRO A 229 12.08 31.28 -10.02
CA PRO A 229 12.20 32.73 -10.12
C PRO A 229 10.94 33.34 -10.73
N ASN A 230 10.35 34.33 -10.07
CA ASN A 230 9.17 35.09 -10.53
C ASN A 230 9.32 35.48 -12.01
N GLY A 231 8.75 34.72 -12.96
CA GLY A 231 8.94 35.01 -14.38
C GLY A 231 8.40 34.02 -15.43
N THR A 232 7.94 32.82 -15.07
CA THR A 232 7.28 31.89 -16.02
C THR A 232 5.89 31.43 -15.57
N ALA A 233 5.30 32.12 -14.59
CA ALA A 233 3.89 31.93 -14.26
C ALA A 233 3.06 32.49 -15.42
N GLU A 234 2.78 31.66 -16.42
CA GLU A 234 1.61 31.87 -17.28
C GLU A 234 0.41 32.14 -16.38
N VAL A 235 -0.28 33.24 -16.66
CA VAL A 235 -1.38 33.78 -15.88
C VAL A 235 -2.57 32.80 -15.94
N GLY A 236 -2.57 31.82 -15.04
CA GLY A 236 -3.63 30.85 -14.87
C GLY A 236 -3.33 29.94 -13.68
N SER A 237 -4.29 29.78 -12.76
CA SER A 237 -4.20 28.80 -11.68
C SER A 237 -4.02 27.40 -12.28
N LYS A 238 -2.81 26.83 -12.23
CA LYS A 238 -2.51 25.45 -12.68
C LYS A 238 -2.75 24.43 -11.54
N ASN A 239 -3.74 24.67 -10.67
CA ASN A 239 -4.20 23.65 -9.72
C ASN A 239 -5.03 22.63 -10.49
N PHE A 240 -4.38 21.53 -10.88
CA PHE A 240 -5.02 20.44 -11.58
C PHE A 240 -5.21 19.26 -10.64
N PHE A 241 -6.44 18.75 -10.58
CA PHE A 241 -6.77 17.56 -9.80
C PHE A 241 -7.13 16.42 -10.77
N LEU A 242 -6.20 15.51 -11.00
CA LEU A 242 -6.63 14.20 -11.45
C LEU A 242 -7.55 13.56 -10.41
N PRO A 243 -8.46 12.67 -10.85
CA PRO A 243 -9.24 11.86 -9.92
C PRO A 243 -8.30 11.20 -8.90
N SER A 244 -8.56 11.49 -7.62
CA SER A 244 -7.77 10.99 -6.51
C SER A 244 -8.29 9.63 -6.05
N ALA A 245 -7.57 9.02 -5.11
CA ALA A 245 -8.02 7.85 -4.39
C ALA A 245 -9.40 8.10 -3.76
N SER A 246 -10.19 7.05 -3.64
CA SER A 246 -11.49 7.08 -2.97
C SER A 246 -11.55 6.02 -1.88
N MET A 247 -12.25 6.35 -0.80
CA MET A 247 -12.39 5.54 0.39
C MET A 247 -13.84 5.56 0.84
N LEU A 248 -14.37 4.41 1.25
CA LEU A 248 -15.71 4.26 1.77
C LEU A 248 -15.66 3.58 3.13
N THR A 249 -16.27 4.20 4.12
CA THR A 249 -16.46 3.63 5.46
C THR A 249 -17.94 3.54 5.77
N ARG A 250 -18.43 2.37 6.19
CA ARG A 250 -19.81 2.18 6.63
C ARG A 250 -19.87 1.33 7.88
N ILE A 251 -20.63 1.79 8.88
CA ILE A 251 -20.86 1.06 10.13
C ILE A 251 -22.33 0.63 10.17
N LEU A 252 -22.57 -0.67 10.11
CA LEU A 252 -23.90 -1.25 10.13
C LEU A 252 -24.25 -1.73 11.54
N LYS A 253 -25.47 -1.42 11.98
CA LYS A 253 -26.07 -2.09 13.13
C LYS A 253 -26.63 -3.43 12.68
N GLN A 254 -26.24 -4.51 13.36
CA GLN A 254 -26.77 -5.84 13.10
C GLN A 254 -27.86 -6.15 14.13
N GLU A 255 -29.11 -6.21 13.69
CA GLU A 255 -30.25 -6.58 14.56
C GLU A 255 -30.36 -8.10 14.68
N GLU A 256 -30.56 -8.62 15.90
CA GLU A 256 -31.05 -9.97 16.12
C GLU A 256 -32.57 -9.99 16.34
N LYS A 257 -33.26 -10.88 15.61
CA LYS A 257 -34.60 -11.39 15.95
C LYS A 257 -34.51 -12.65 16.80
N LEU A 258 -33.62 -12.71 17.79
CA LEU A 258 -33.52 -13.84 18.73
C LEU A 258 -33.93 -13.38 20.12
N ALA A 259 -34.95 -14.07 20.64
CA ALA A 259 -35.61 -13.74 21.88
C ALA A 259 -34.64 -13.80 23.07
N GLN A 260 -34.62 -12.70 23.85
CA GLN A 260 -34.17 -12.57 25.25
C GLN A 260 -32.80 -11.93 25.55
N SER A 261 -32.04 -11.42 24.59
CA SER A 261 -31.08 -10.33 24.88
C SER A 261 -30.72 -9.51 23.65
N SER A 262 -31.05 -8.22 23.65
CA SER A 262 -30.65 -7.27 22.60
C SER A 262 -29.19 -6.84 22.81
N SER A 263 -28.23 -7.61 22.29
CA SER A 263 -26.86 -7.11 22.14
C SER A 263 -26.73 -6.54 20.73
N GLU A 264 -26.77 -5.21 20.60
CA GLU A 264 -26.41 -4.55 19.33
C GLU A 264 -24.94 -4.82 19.03
N SER A 265 -24.63 -5.52 17.95
CA SER A 265 -23.26 -5.68 17.45
C SER A 265 -23.07 -4.88 16.17
N LEU A 266 -21.95 -4.18 16.06
CA LEU A 266 -21.63 -3.37 14.89
C LEU A 266 -20.78 -4.16 13.89
N GLN A 267 -21.01 -3.90 12.60
CA GLN A 267 -20.19 -4.39 11.51
C GLN A 267 -19.58 -3.21 10.77
N LEU A 268 -18.27 -3.24 10.57
CA LEU A 268 -17.57 -2.31 9.70
C LEU A 268 -17.49 -2.89 8.29
N LEU A 269 -17.82 -2.07 7.29
CA LEU A 269 -17.44 -2.25 5.90
C LEU A 269 -16.51 -1.10 5.51
N PHE A 270 -15.37 -1.43 4.94
CA PHE A 270 -14.35 -0.46 4.57
C PHE A 270 -13.78 -0.80 3.19
N GLY A 271 -13.74 0.18 2.30
CA GLY A 271 -13.17 0.04 0.97
C GLY A 271 -12.22 1.21 0.66
N HIS A 272 -11.13 0.93 -0.06
CA HIS A 272 -10.18 1.94 -0.50
C HIS A 272 -9.67 1.59 -1.90
N SER A 273 -9.72 2.54 -2.83
CA SER A 273 -9.13 2.43 -4.15
C SER A 273 -8.12 3.57 -4.35
N THR A 274 -6.85 3.21 -4.54
CA THR A 274 -5.77 4.15 -4.84
C THR A 274 -5.86 4.57 -6.30
N ALA A 275 -5.73 5.87 -6.57
CA ALA A 275 -5.50 6.39 -7.92
C ALA A 275 -4.03 6.82 -8.09
N GLY A 276 -3.45 6.51 -9.24
CA GLY A 276 -2.06 6.82 -9.55
C GLY A 276 -1.65 6.41 -10.96
N SER A 277 -0.42 6.75 -11.33
CA SER A 277 0.18 6.30 -12.60
C SER A 277 0.27 4.78 -12.64
N TYR A 278 -0.01 4.19 -13.80
CA TYR A 278 0.09 2.76 -14.03
C TYR A 278 1.53 2.25 -13.91
N SER A 279 2.54 3.10 -14.12
CA SER A 279 3.95 2.76 -13.88
C SER A 279 4.25 2.46 -12.41
N SER A 280 3.39 2.86 -11.47
CA SER A 280 3.54 2.53 -10.05
C SER A 280 2.99 1.16 -9.64
N MET A 281 2.44 0.37 -10.58
CA MET A 281 1.69 -0.86 -10.26
C MET A 281 2.53 -2.08 -9.82
N LEU A 282 3.80 -1.91 -9.46
CA LEU A 282 4.51 -2.91 -8.65
C LEU A 282 4.05 -2.82 -7.21
N ARG A 283 3.13 -3.71 -6.84
CA ARG A 283 2.47 -3.68 -5.54
C ARG A 283 3.03 -4.73 -4.59
N ILE A 284 3.06 -4.40 -3.30
CA ILE A 284 3.50 -5.31 -2.25
C ILE A 284 2.61 -5.17 -1.02
N GLN A 285 2.13 -6.30 -0.49
CA GLN A 285 1.43 -6.35 0.79
C GLN A 285 2.47 -6.59 1.89
N LYS A 286 2.47 -5.72 2.90
CA LYS A 286 3.48 -5.72 3.97
C LYS A 286 2.82 -5.99 5.31
N ARG A 287 3.46 -6.83 6.11
CA ARG A 287 3.16 -6.97 7.54
C ARG A 287 4.41 -6.78 8.36
N TYR A 288 4.38 -5.78 9.23
CA TYR A 288 5.46 -5.46 10.17
C TYR A 288 5.02 -5.79 11.58
N LYS A 289 5.62 -6.83 12.15
CA LYS A 289 5.47 -7.24 13.56
C LYS A 289 6.69 -6.79 14.34
N PHE A 290 6.68 -5.52 14.74
CA PHE A 290 7.81 -4.85 15.37
C PHE A 290 7.65 -4.71 16.87
N HIS A 291 8.61 -5.25 17.61
CA HIS A 291 8.61 -5.24 19.07
C HIS A 291 9.40 -4.04 19.62
N TYR A 292 9.13 -2.86 19.06
CA TYR A 292 9.71 -1.61 19.52
C TYR A 292 9.09 -1.15 20.82
N HIS A 293 9.84 -0.35 21.55
CA HIS A 293 9.43 0.23 22.81
C HIS A 293 9.03 1.71 22.65
N PHE A 294 8.35 2.25 23.66
CA PHE A 294 8.02 3.69 23.70
C PHE A 294 9.26 4.59 23.77
N THR A 295 10.33 4.10 24.43
CA THR A 295 11.59 4.82 24.61
C THR A 295 12.77 3.89 24.29
N PRO A 296 13.99 4.42 24.14
CA PRO A 296 15.19 3.58 24.00
C PRO A 296 15.48 2.64 25.18
N ASP A 297 14.84 2.80 26.35
CA ASP A 297 14.98 1.86 27.47
C ASP A 297 14.23 0.56 27.17
N SER A 298 14.97 -0.55 27.10
CA SER A 298 14.43 -1.90 26.88
C SER A 298 13.47 -2.38 27.97
N ARG A 299 13.42 -1.70 29.11
CA ARG A 299 12.44 -1.96 30.18
C ARG A 299 11.11 -1.24 29.97
N SER A 300 11.06 -0.27 29.05
CA SER A 300 9.79 0.40 28.74
C SER A 300 8.83 -0.57 28.03
N ASN A 301 7.55 -0.24 28.03
CA ASN A 301 6.54 -1.07 27.36
C ASN A 301 6.70 -1.00 25.84
N THR A 302 6.32 -2.08 25.16
CA THR A 302 6.24 -2.07 23.70
C THR A 302 5.15 -1.11 23.24
N VAL A 303 5.35 -0.51 22.07
CA VAL A 303 4.35 0.36 21.47
C VAL A 303 3.04 -0.41 21.19
N PRO A 304 1.86 0.22 21.30
CA PRO A 304 0.59 -0.47 21.12
C PRO A 304 0.40 -1.05 19.73
N GLY A 305 0.74 -0.32 18.68
CA GLY A 305 0.67 -0.78 17.29
C GLY A 305 1.91 -1.58 16.88
N ALA A 306 2.07 -2.77 17.48
CA ALA A 306 3.21 -3.64 17.23
C ALA A 306 3.07 -4.49 15.95
N ASP A 307 1.86 -4.71 15.45
CA ASP A 307 1.58 -5.49 14.25
C ASP A 307 0.79 -4.65 13.25
N ILE A 308 1.45 -4.19 12.19
CA ILE A 308 0.88 -3.28 11.19
C ILE A 308 0.89 -3.98 9.84
N THR A 309 -0.29 -4.22 9.27
CA THR A 309 -0.47 -4.75 7.93
C THR A 309 -0.98 -3.65 7.00
N PHE A 310 -0.40 -3.53 5.81
CA PHE A 310 -0.74 -2.48 4.85
C PHE A 310 -0.38 -2.86 3.41
N THR A 311 -1.05 -2.23 2.45
CA THR A 311 -0.65 -2.27 1.03
C THR A 311 0.37 -1.17 0.75
N GLY A 312 1.37 -1.42 -0.08
CA GLY A 312 2.37 -0.42 -0.44
C GLY A 312 3.17 -0.81 -1.66
N TYR A 313 4.41 -0.31 -1.73
CA TYR A 313 5.29 -0.44 -2.89
C TYR A 313 6.69 -0.91 -2.46
N PRO A 314 7.45 -1.60 -3.34
CA PRO A 314 8.85 -1.90 -3.09
C PRO A 314 9.64 -0.62 -2.78
N GLY A 315 10.49 -0.66 -1.75
CA GLY A 315 11.34 0.49 -1.40
C GLY A 315 10.68 1.55 -0.51
N ILE A 316 9.37 1.45 -0.26
CA ILE A 316 8.61 2.41 0.56
C ILE A 316 8.17 1.77 1.89
N ILE A 317 8.62 2.28 3.04
CA ILE A 317 8.37 1.67 4.37
C ILE A 317 7.01 2.04 4.99
N GLY A 318 6.15 2.71 4.24
CA GLY A 318 4.74 2.98 4.55
C GLY A 318 3.84 2.66 3.35
N SER A 319 2.53 2.90 3.50
CA SER A 319 1.53 2.52 2.51
C SER A 319 1.52 3.45 1.30
N THR A 320 1.47 4.77 1.52
CA THR A 320 1.28 5.84 0.50
C THR A 320 -0.07 5.82 -0.22
N ASP A 321 -0.80 4.69 -0.18
CA ASP A 321 -2.17 4.55 -0.68
C ASP A 321 -3.16 5.55 -0.03
N ASP A 322 -3.57 5.46 1.23
CA ASP A 322 -3.04 4.76 2.41
C ASP A 322 -4.08 3.80 3.02
N PHE A 323 -3.69 2.55 3.32
CA PHE A 323 -4.54 1.54 3.98
C PHE A 323 -3.73 0.77 5.04
N TYR A 324 -4.13 0.85 6.32
CA TYR A 324 -3.47 0.15 7.42
C TYR A 324 -4.46 -0.58 8.32
N VAL A 325 -4.14 -1.83 8.65
CA VAL A 325 -4.72 -2.57 9.78
C VAL A 325 -3.66 -2.62 10.88
N VAL A 326 -3.94 -1.99 12.01
CA VAL A 326 -3.04 -1.89 13.16
C VAL A 326 -3.57 -2.77 14.28
N LYS A 327 -2.73 -3.68 14.77
CA LYS A 327 -3.02 -4.63 15.84
C LYS A 327 -1.96 -4.59 16.93
N GLY A 328 -2.39 -4.91 18.14
CA GLY A 328 -1.56 -5.10 19.31
C GLY A 328 -2.37 -5.56 20.50
N ARG A 329 -1.76 -5.61 21.69
CA ARG A 329 -2.39 -6.19 22.88
C ARG A 329 -3.73 -5.56 23.25
N HIS A 330 -3.88 -4.24 23.07
CA HIS A 330 -5.09 -3.49 23.43
C HIS A 330 -5.57 -2.57 22.30
N VAL A 331 -5.00 -2.70 21.10
CA VAL A 331 -5.33 -1.86 19.95
C VAL A 331 -5.67 -2.76 18.78
N GLN A 332 -6.86 -2.58 18.22
CA GLN A 332 -7.23 -3.13 16.94
C GLN A 332 -7.94 -2.04 16.16
N SER A 333 -7.38 -1.62 15.03
CA SER A 333 -7.91 -0.48 14.28
C SER A 333 -7.65 -0.57 12.80
N ILE A 334 -8.51 0.10 12.02
CA ILE A 334 -8.24 0.42 10.63
C ILE A 334 -7.93 1.92 10.50
N VAL A 335 -6.98 2.25 9.64
CA VAL A 335 -6.62 3.62 9.29
C VAL A 335 -6.58 3.71 7.77
N GLY A 336 -7.31 4.67 7.21
CA GLY A 336 -7.31 4.94 5.77
C GLY A 336 -7.08 6.41 5.48
N GLY A 337 -6.49 6.72 4.33
CA GLY A 337 -6.21 8.09 3.93
C GLY A 337 -6.31 8.32 2.42
N VAL A 338 -6.99 9.39 2.02
CA VAL A 338 -7.09 9.85 0.62
C VAL A 338 -6.54 11.26 0.46
N GLY A 339 -6.03 11.60 -0.72
CA GLY A 339 -5.53 12.95 -1.02
C GLY A 339 -6.64 13.99 -0.87
N ILE A 340 -6.39 15.07 -0.13
CA ILE A 340 -7.36 16.16 0.02
C ILE A 340 -7.17 17.19 -1.10
N LYS A 341 -8.26 17.75 -1.60
CA LYS A 341 -8.22 18.84 -2.58
C LYS A 341 -7.95 20.16 -1.88
N ASN A 342 -7.06 20.96 -2.46
CA ASN A 342 -6.71 22.28 -1.98
C ASN A 342 -6.45 23.24 -3.14
N GLU A 343 -7.31 24.24 -3.31
CA GLU A 343 -7.14 25.32 -4.30
C GLU A 343 -6.47 26.55 -3.71
N ASN A 344 -6.38 26.64 -2.38
CA ASN A 344 -5.78 27.77 -1.69
C ASN A 344 -4.25 27.67 -1.65
N LEU A 345 -3.61 28.27 -2.66
CA LEU A 345 -2.15 28.34 -2.76
C LEU A 345 -1.50 29.14 -1.62
N SER A 346 -2.22 30.06 -0.98
CA SER A 346 -1.65 30.90 0.09
C SER A 346 -1.26 30.10 1.34
N LEU A 347 -1.87 28.92 1.55
CA LEU A 347 -1.54 28.05 2.68
C LEU A 347 -0.07 27.59 2.66
N TRP A 348 0.52 27.48 1.47
CA TRP A 348 1.92 27.09 1.30
C TRP A 348 2.92 28.14 1.79
N GLN A 349 2.53 29.42 1.89
CA GLN A 349 3.43 30.50 2.36
C GLN A 349 3.88 30.31 3.81
N GLY A 350 3.03 29.69 4.64
CA GLY A 350 3.33 29.42 6.05
C GLY A 350 4.05 28.09 6.31
N VAL A 351 4.24 27.27 5.28
CA VAL A 351 4.83 25.93 5.43
C VAL A 351 6.35 26.02 5.38
N ASN A 352 7.00 25.49 6.42
CA ASN A 352 8.44 25.27 6.39
C ASN A 352 8.75 23.87 5.84
N VAL A 353 9.06 23.80 4.54
CA VAL A 353 9.42 22.54 3.86
C VAL A 353 10.81 22.01 4.27
N THR A 354 11.71 22.87 4.74
CA THR A 354 13.08 22.44 5.15
C THR A 354 13.08 21.62 6.44
N ASN A 355 12.10 21.84 7.33
CA ASN A 355 11.95 21.14 8.60
C ASN A 355 10.65 20.30 8.64
N MET A 356 10.21 19.80 7.49
CA MET A 356 9.05 18.91 7.41
C MET A 356 9.39 17.52 7.98
N VAL A 357 8.36 16.77 8.37
CA VAL A 357 8.48 15.33 8.62
C VAL A 357 7.65 14.62 7.55
N PRO A 358 8.26 13.80 6.66
CA PRO A 358 7.54 13.15 5.57
C PRO A 358 6.32 12.36 6.05
N LEU A 359 5.24 12.34 5.26
CA LEU A 359 3.97 11.75 5.67
C LEU A 359 4.11 10.29 6.13
N VAL A 360 4.88 9.48 5.39
CA VAL A 360 5.16 8.07 5.73
C VAL A 360 5.75 7.94 7.14
N VAL A 361 6.64 8.84 7.53
CA VAL A 361 7.26 8.85 8.86
C VAL A 361 6.21 9.18 9.93
N ARG A 362 5.36 10.19 9.69
CA ARG A 362 4.32 10.63 10.62
C ARG A 362 3.28 9.56 10.87
N VAL A 363 2.73 8.97 9.80
CA VAL A 363 1.68 7.96 9.89
C VAL A 363 2.17 6.67 10.54
N MET A 364 3.40 6.22 10.21
CA MET A 364 3.97 5.04 10.85
C MET A 364 4.30 5.28 12.32
N ALA A 365 4.79 6.47 12.70
CA ALA A 365 4.98 6.83 14.10
C ALA A 365 3.64 6.86 14.86
N ALA A 366 2.60 7.46 14.29
CA ALA A 366 1.26 7.51 14.88
C ALA A 366 0.64 6.10 15.02
N ASN A 367 0.72 5.27 13.97
CA ASN A 367 0.23 3.89 14.00
C ASN A 367 0.91 3.05 15.09
N ARG A 368 2.20 3.29 15.36
CA ARG A 368 2.94 2.60 16.42
C ARG A 368 2.51 3.06 17.81
N ILE A 369 2.54 4.36 18.11
CA ILE A 369 2.41 4.86 19.49
C ILE A 369 0.97 5.03 20.00
N ALA A 370 0.00 5.14 19.09
CA ALA A 370 -1.37 5.48 19.46
C ALA A 370 -2.02 4.37 20.28
N GLN A 371 -2.62 4.74 21.41
CA GLN A 371 -3.39 3.83 22.26
C GLN A 371 -4.88 3.83 21.89
N ASP A 372 -5.34 4.91 21.27
CA ASP A 372 -6.72 5.15 20.85
C ASP A 372 -6.73 6.10 19.64
N ARG A 373 -7.91 6.37 19.08
CA ARG A 373 -8.04 7.17 17.86
C ARG A 373 -7.72 8.66 18.08
N ARG A 374 -7.98 9.16 19.29
CA ARG A 374 -7.66 10.53 19.70
C ARG A 374 -6.16 10.77 19.78
N THR A 375 -5.42 9.85 20.38
CA THR A 375 -3.96 9.89 20.48
C THR A 375 -3.29 9.67 19.13
N TRP A 376 -3.89 8.86 18.25
CA TRP A 376 -3.48 8.77 16.84
C TRP A 376 -3.59 10.13 16.12
N ALA A 377 -4.75 10.79 16.23
CA ALA A 377 -4.96 12.10 15.62
C ALA A 377 -3.95 13.15 16.14
N ARG A 378 -3.73 13.19 17.47
CA ARG A 378 -2.73 14.07 18.09
C ARG A 378 -1.30 13.81 17.59
N ALA A 379 -0.92 12.54 17.40
CA ALA A 379 0.39 12.20 16.88
C ALA A 379 0.58 12.70 15.44
N MET A 380 -0.44 12.53 14.60
CA MET A 380 -0.44 13.03 13.22
C MET A 380 -0.36 14.56 13.13
N SER A 381 -0.98 15.29 14.07
CA SER A 381 -1.02 16.77 14.07
C SER A 381 0.30 17.46 14.45
N ARG A 382 1.35 16.71 14.81
CA ARG A 382 2.61 17.32 15.29
C ARG A 382 3.39 18.07 14.21
N HIS A 383 3.34 17.58 12.97
CA HIS A 383 4.13 18.12 11.85
C HIS A 383 3.33 18.15 10.52
N PRO A 384 2.22 18.91 10.45
CA PRO A 384 1.29 18.87 9.31
C PRO A 384 1.77 19.72 8.12
N SER A 385 3.04 19.62 7.70
CA SER A 385 3.62 20.48 6.67
C SER A 385 3.20 20.08 5.24
N THR A 386 3.36 18.80 4.90
CA THR A 386 3.21 18.23 3.55
C THR A 386 2.49 16.88 3.63
N GLY A 387 2.06 16.32 2.49
CA GLY A 387 1.26 15.10 2.42
C GLY A 387 -0.17 15.34 2.89
N ALA A 388 -0.80 16.39 2.34
CA ALA A 388 -2.17 16.79 2.66
C ALA A 388 -3.16 15.67 2.31
N LYS A 389 -3.87 15.16 3.32
CA LYS A 389 -4.80 14.02 3.21
C LYS A 389 -5.98 14.17 4.16
N GLN A 390 -7.07 13.49 3.81
CA GLN A 390 -8.18 13.18 4.70
C GLN A 390 -7.97 11.77 5.24
N TRP A 391 -8.06 11.61 6.54
CA TRP A 391 -7.87 10.35 7.24
C TRP A 391 -9.13 9.96 7.99
N ILE A 392 -9.38 8.66 8.04
CA ILE A 392 -10.24 8.05 9.05
C ILE A 392 -9.44 7.06 9.87
N SER A 393 -9.74 7.01 11.15
CA SER A 393 -9.31 5.91 12.00
C SER A 393 -10.47 5.35 12.80
N VAL A 394 -10.67 4.04 12.70
CA VAL A 394 -11.76 3.31 13.38
C VAL A 394 -11.17 2.34 14.38
N ASP A 395 -11.63 2.42 15.63
CA ASP A 395 -11.32 1.46 16.69
C ASP A 395 -12.23 0.23 16.58
N LEU A 396 -11.67 -0.90 16.18
CA LEU A 396 -12.42 -2.14 15.97
C LEU A 396 -12.85 -2.78 17.29
N ASN A 397 -12.11 -2.54 18.38
CA ASN A 397 -12.47 -3.07 19.70
C ASN A 397 -13.78 -2.43 20.20
N LYS A 398 -14.09 -1.21 19.77
CA LYS A 398 -15.32 -0.51 20.15
C LYS A 398 -16.57 -0.97 19.39
N LEU A 399 -16.43 -1.81 18.35
CA LEU A 399 -17.56 -2.33 17.57
C LEU A 399 -18.30 -3.50 18.27
N GLY A 400 -17.66 -4.17 19.23
CA GLY A 400 -18.21 -5.32 19.96
C GLY A 400 -18.80 -4.97 21.31
N SER A 401 -19.50 -5.92 21.95
CA SER A 401 -20.03 -5.73 23.31
C SER A 401 -18.89 -5.54 24.31
N GLN A 402 -18.97 -4.44 25.07
CA GLN A 402 -17.89 -3.95 25.94
C GLN A 402 -17.66 -4.81 27.20
N ASP A 403 -18.53 -5.80 27.46
CA ASP A 403 -18.48 -6.66 28.65
C ASP A 403 -17.25 -7.58 28.70
N ASN A 404 -16.55 -7.77 27.58
CA ASN A 404 -15.40 -8.68 27.48
C ASN A 404 -14.05 -7.98 27.27
N LEU A 405 -13.98 -6.65 27.21
CA LEU A 405 -12.70 -5.97 26.91
C LEU A 405 -11.68 -6.08 28.05
N TYR A 406 -12.12 -6.41 29.27
CA TYR A 406 -11.29 -6.44 30.48
C TYR A 406 -11.60 -7.57 31.46
N ASN A 407 -12.26 -8.66 31.02
CA ASN A 407 -12.02 -9.93 31.70
C ASN A 407 -10.56 -10.28 31.38
N ALA A 408 -9.67 -9.80 32.24
CA ALA A 408 -8.28 -10.20 32.28
C ALA A 408 -8.26 -11.71 32.08
N LEU A 409 -7.44 -12.13 31.13
CA LEU A 409 -7.21 -13.53 30.83
C LEU A 409 -6.91 -14.25 32.15
N ASP A 410 -7.89 -14.96 32.71
CA ASP A 410 -7.73 -15.96 33.76
C ASP A 410 -6.76 -17.09 33.34
N ALA A 411 -6.22 -17.03 32.11
CA ALA A 411 -5.29 -17.96 31.52
C ALA A 411 -3.85 -17.43 31.38
N ASP A 412 -3.52 -16.20 31.82
CA ASP A 412 -2.12 -15.76 31.95
C ASP A 412 -1.57 -16.22 33.32
N GLU A 413 -1.64 -17.54 33.57
CA GLU A 413 -1.06 -18.20 34.75
C GLU A 413 0.47 -18.14 34.68
N LYS A 414 1.09 -16.98 35.02
CA LYS A 414 2.41 -17.02 35.67
C LYS A 414 2.97 -15.79 36.36
N TYR A 415 2.29 -14.65 36.45
CA TYR A 415 2.81 -13.54 37.26
C TYR A 415 1.77 -12.90 38.17
N ASP A 416 2.26 -12.55 39.35
CA ASP A 416 1.63 -12.25 40.63
C ASP A 416 0.90 -10.89 40.64
N ASP A 417 -0.20 -10.76 39.90
CA ASP A 417 -0.98 -9.51 39.87
C ASP A 417 -2.30 -9.65 40.64
N ALA A 418 -2.25 -9.33 41.94
CA ALA A 418 -3.46 -9.02 42.69
C ALA A 418 -4.24 -7.89 41.99
N PRO A 419 -5.58 -7.89 41.97
CA PRO A 419 -6.37 -6.87 41.30
C PRO A 419 -6.01 -5.47 41.83
N VAL A 420 -5.59 -4.59 40.92
CA VAL A 420 -5.18 -3.21 41.24
C VAL A 420 -6.41 -2.43 41.69
N ALA A 421 -6.34 -1.78 42.87
CA ALA A 421 -7.40 -0.88 43.32
C ALA A 421 -7.49 0.34 42.41
N LEU A 422 -8.59 0.44 41.64
CA LEU A 422 -8.84 1.54 40.70
C LEU A 422 -9.25 2.80 41.45
N ASN A 423 -8.55 3.91 41.20
CA ASN A 423 -8.98 5.22 41.71
C ASN A 423 -10.11 5.81 40.83
N GLU A 424 -10.73 6.91 41.26
CA GLU A 424 -11.83 7.56 40.50
C GLU A 424 -11.43 7.97 39.08
N ARG A 425 -10.17 8.38 38.87
CA ARG A 425 -9.65 8.76 37.56
C ARG A 425 -9.50 7.55 36.64
N ASP A 426 -9.05 6.42 37.17
CA ASP A 426 -8.95 5.17 36.43
C ASP A 426 -10.34 4.65 36.08
N ASN A 427 -11.30 4.71 37.02
CA ASN A 427 -12.70 4.39 36.75
C ASN A 427 -13.32 5.29 35.67
N ALA A 428 -13.06 6.61 35.72
CA ALA A 428 -13.52 7.52 34.68
C ALA A 428 -12.90 7.22 33.31
N ALA A 429 -11.61 6.89 33.26
CA ALA A 429 -10.91 6.52 32.04
C ALA A 429 -11.43 5.18 31.46
N ILE A 430 -11.73 4.21 32.33
CA ILE A 430 -12.37 2.96 31.94
C ILE A 430 -13.78 3.23 31.37
N ASN A 431 -14.58 4.03 32.07
CA ASN A 431 -15.92 4.38 31.60
C ASN A 431 -15.88 5.12 30.24
N GLU A 432 -14.96 6.05 30.02
CA GLU A 432 -14.77 6.74 28.73
C GLU A 432 -14.31 5.76 27.62
N ARG A 433 -13.49 4.76 27.97
CA ARG A 433 -13.10 3.70 27.02
C ARG A 433 -14.29 2.81 26.65
N HIS A 434 -15.17 2.51 27.60
CA HIS A 434 -16.34 1.68 27.40
C HIS A 434 -17.50 2.41 26.71
N ASP A 435 -17.48 3.74 26.68
CA ASP A 435 -18.46 4.54 25.95
C ASP A 435 -18.35 4.29 24.44
N GLN A 436 -19.27 3.51 23.88
CA GLN A 436 -19.36 3.20 22.46
C GLN A 436 -19.80 4.41 21.62
N LEU A 437 -20.36 5.47 22.24
CA LEU A 437 -20.75 6.69 21.54
C LEU A 437 -19.58 7.63 21.28
N LYS A 438 -18.38 7.32 21.80
CA LYS A 438 -17.19 8.16 21.69
C LYS A 438 -15.96 7.39 21.29
N ASN A 439 -15.02 8.08 20.68
CA ASN A 439 -13.66 7.63 20.37
C ASN A 439 -13.58 6.35 19.52
N MET A 440 -14.66 5.96 18.84
CA MET A 440 -14.67 4.84 17.90
C MET A 440 -14.19 5.27 16.51
N VAL A 441 -14.56 6.47 16.06
CA VAL A 441 -14.30 6.96 14.69
C VAL A 441 -13.78 8.38 14.78
N TRP A 442 -12.57 8.59 14.29
CA TRP A 442 -11.97 9.91 14.16
C TRP A 442 -11.71 10.24 12.71
N ILE A 443 -12.13 11.43 12.29
CA ILE A 443 -11.73 12.01 11.00
C ILE A 443 -10.67 13.07 11.26
N VAL A 444 -9.63 13.06 10.44
CA VAL A 444 -8.54 14.02 10.50
C VAL A 444 -8.26 14.56 9.10
N GLU A 445 -8.32 15.86 8.94
CA GLU A 445 -8.05 16.54 7.66
C GLU A 445 -6.82 17.41 7.79
N GLN A 446 -5.86 17.18 6.89
CA GLN A 446 -4.63 17.95 6.84
C GLN A 446 -4.61 18.81 5.58
N LEU A 447 -4.48 20.12 5.77
CA LEU A 447 -4.08 21.06 4.72
C LEU A 447 -2.63 21.51 4.98
N PRO A 448 -1.98 22.21 4.04
CA PRO A 448 -0.62 22.69 4.23
C PRO A 448 -0.48 23.54 5.50
N GLY A 449 0.35 23.07 6.45
CA GLY A 449 0.64 23.75 7.71
C GLY A 449 -0.47 23.68 8.78
N ARG A 450 -1.58 22.99 8.53
CA ARG A 450 -2.71 22.92 9.48
C ARG A 450 -3.41 21.57 9.48
N MET A 451 -3.98 21.20 10.61
CA MET A 451 -4.72 19.96 10.75
C MET A 451 -5.98 20.17 11.60
N HIS A 452 -7.12 19.69 11.13
CA HIS A 452 -8.36 19.61 11.89
C HIS A 452 -8.63 18.14 12.22
N SER A 453 -8.98 17.83 13.48
CA SER A 453 -9.33 16.47 13.89
C SER A 453 -10.53 16.47 14.82
N LYS A 454 -11.45 15.53 14.61
CA LYS A 454 -12.65 15.42 15.43
C LYS A 454 -13.11 13.98 15.60
N ASP A 455 -13.63 13.69 16.78
CA ASP A 455 -14.44 12.51 17.03
C ASP A 455 -15.78 12.66 16.30
N VAL A 456 -16.11 11.71 15.45
CA VAL A 456 -17.36 11.67 14.66
C VAL A 456 -18.16 10.40 14.96
N THR A 457 -17.89 9.72 16.07
CA THR A 457 -18.56 8.46 16.43
C THR A 457 -20.08 8.59 16.45
N GLU A 458 -20.63 9.61 17.11
CA GLU A 458 -22.07 9.80 17.19
C GLU A 458 -22.72 9.90 15.80
N HIS A 459 -22.07 10.57 14.83
CA HIS A 459 -22.56 10.71 13.47
C HIS A 459 -22.76 9.35 12.79
N PHE A 460 -21.79 8.44 12.92
CA PHE A 460 -21.87 7.09 12.35
C PHE A 460 -22.90 6.18 13.03
N LEU A 461 -23.33 6.51 14.25
CA LEU A 461 -24.29 5.71 15.02
C LEU A 461 -25.73 6.22 14.91
N VAL A 462 -25.93 7.44 14.39
CA VAL A 462 -27.25 7.98 14.09
C VAL A 462 -27.81 7.30 12.83
N ALA A 463 -29.08 6.90 12.91
CA ALA A 463 -29.77 6.26 11.79
C ALA A 463 -29.79 7.18 10.55
N GLY A 464 -29.41 6.63 9.39
CA GLY A 464 -29.35 7.35 8.13
C GLY A 464 -28.07 8.16 7.88
N ASN A 465 -27.04 8.01 8.72
CA ASN A 465 -25.77 8.74 8.56
C ASN A 465 -24.53 7.86 8.85
N SER A 466 -24.66 6.58 8.52
CA SER A 466 -23.71 5.52 8.85
C SER A 466 -22.54 5.38 7.88
N THR A 467 -22.45 6.25 6.88
CA THR A 467 -21.47 6.14 5.79
C THR A 467 -20.70 7.42 5.56
N TRP A 468 -19.41 7.27 5.25
CA TRP A 468 -18.59 8.33 4.73
C TRP A 468 -17.87 7.88 3.45
N LEU A 469 -18.05 8.65 2.37
CA LEU A 469 -17.23 8.60 1.18
C LEU A 469 -16.21 9.73 1.24
N ALA A 470 -14.94 9.35 1.27
CA ALA A 470 -13.83 10.29 1.13
C ALA A 470 -13.28 10.18 -0.29
N ASN A 471 -13.39 11.27 -1.05
CA ASN A 471 -12.92 11.41 -2.44
C ASN A 471 -12.05 12.68 -2.61
N GLY A 472 -11.49 13.16 -1.50
CA GLY A 472 -10.67 14.35 -1.39
C GLY A 472 -11.43 15.65 -1.11
N LEU A 473 -12.76 15.66 -1.10
CA LEU A 473 -13.55 16.83 -0.70
C LEU A 473 -13.60 16.99 0.81
N PRO A 474 -13.17 18.14 1.38
CA PRO A 474 -13.19 18.37 2.81
C PRO A 474 -14.53 17.98 3.50
N TYR A 475 -14.44 17.21 4.57
CA TYR A 475 -15.55 16.81 5.44
C TYR A 475 -15.95 17.95 6.38
N PHE A 476 -14.98 18.66 6.96
CA PHE A 476 -15.27 19.76 7.88
C PHE A 476 -15.43 21.09 7.13
N ASN A 477 -16.45 21.87 7.49
CA ASN A 477 -16.71 23.18 6.89
C ASN A 477 -15.49 24.13 7.01
N GLU A 478 -14.80 24.11 8.16
CA GLU A 478 -13.58 24.93 8.36
C GLU A 478 -12.48 24.56 7.36
N THR A 479 -12.27 23.26 7.11
CA THR A 479 -11.30 22.77 6.13
C THR A 479 -11.73 23.13 4.72
N MET A 480 -13.03 23.05 4.41
CA MET A 480 -13.58 23.45 3.10
C MET A 480 -13.33 24.92 2.81
N GLU A 481 -13.64 25.80 3.77
CA GLU A 481 -13.41 27.23 3.65
C GLU A 481 -11.91 27.53 3.50
N ALA A 482 -11.07 26.86 4.28
CA ALA A 482 -9.62 27.03 4.24
C ALA A 482 -8.99 26.56 2.93
N SER A 483 -9.50 25.47 2.34
CA SER A 483 -8.96 24.89 1.11
C SER A 483 -9.34 25.67 -0.14
N GLY A 484 -10.30 26.59 -0.05
CA GLY A 484 -10.82 27.34 -1.18
C GLY A 484 -11.71 26.52 -2.13
N ILE A 485 -12.01 25.26 -1.78
CA ILE A 485 -12.87 24.39 -2.60
C ILE A 485 -14.34 24.83 -2.43
N VAL A 486 -15.03 24.98 -3.55
CA VAL A 486 -16.48 25.21 -3.57
C VAL A 486 -17.18 23.90 -3.92
N ARG A 487 -18.14 23.47 -3.09
CA ARG A 487 -19.00 22.33 -3.43
C ARG A 487 -19.86 22.71 -4.64
N ASP A 488 -19.74 21.94 -5.71
CA ASP A 488 -20.61 22.08 -6.87
C ASP A 488 -21.84 21.19 -6.66
N ASN A 489 -22.99 21.83 -6.43
CA ASN A 489 -24.26 21.13 -6.21
C ASN A 489 -24.72 20.32 -7.45
N ASN A 490 -24.10 20.50 -8.62
CA ASN A 490 -24.46 19.80 -9.85
C ASN A 490 -23.58 18.59 -10.17
N SER A 491 -22.55 18.29 -9.37
CA SER A 491 -21.70 17.13 -9.62
C SER A 491 -22.18 15.90 -8.86
N GLU A 492 -22.80 14.96 -9.58
CA GLU A 492 -23.27 13.65 -9.06
C GLU A 492 -22.13 12.80 -8.44
N ASP A 493 -20.87 13.12 -8.74
CA ASP A 493 -19.68 12.37 -8.30
C ASP A 493 -19.18 12.71 -6.88
N GLN A 494 -19.75 13.72 -6.21
CA GLN A 494 -19.20 14.27 -4.98
C GLN A 494 -19.76 13.63 -3.70
N ASP A 495 -21.05 13.28 -3.71
CA ASP A 495 -21.78 12.78 -2.55
C ASP A 495 -22.47 11.45 -2.86
N LEU A 496 -22.63 10.61 -1.84
CA LEU A 496 -23.36 9.35 -1.97
C LEU A 496 -24.87 9.62 -2.06
N THR A 497 -25.57 9.03 -3.03
CA THR A 497 -27.03 9.10 -3.06
C THR A 497 -27.65 8.18 -1.99
N PRO A 498 -28.85 8.50 -1.45
CA PRO A 498 -29.52 7.62 -0.49
C PRO A 498 -29.80 6.21 -1.03
N ALA A 499 -30.02 6.08 -2.35
CA ALA A 499 -30.21 4.80 -3.00
C ALA A 499 -28.91 3.97 -3.03
N GLU A 500 -27.78 4.60 -3.37
CA GLU A 500 -26.48 3.92 -3.31
C GLU A 500 -26.11 3.55 -1.89
N GLU A 501 -26.39 4.40 -0.91
CA GLU A 501 -26.13 4.09 0.49
C GLU A 501 -26.91 2.85 0.97
N ALA A 502 -28.17 2.72 0.53
CA ALA A 502 -29.00 1.57 0.85
C ALA A 502 -28.47 0.24 0.26
N GLU A 503 -27.75 0.26 -0.87
CA GLU A 503 -27.17 -0.93 -1.49
C GLU A 503 -25.92 -1.44 -0.73
N LEU A 504 -25.23 -0.59 0.02
CA LEU A 504 -23.97 -0.90 0.72
C LEU A 504 -24.17 -1.80 1.95
N THR A 505 -24.55 -3.05 1.73
CA THR A 505 -24.89 -4.01 2.79
C THR A 505 -23.79 -5.02 3.07
N ASN A 506 -22.82 -5.17 2.17
CA ASN A 506 -21.72 -6.14 2.25
C ASN A 506 -20.51 -5.67 1.43
N LEU A 507 -19.39 -6.41 1.49
CA LEU A 507 -18.17 -6.05 0.76
C LEU A 507 -18.31 -6.09 -0.77
N GLU A 508 -19.17 -6.93 -1.32
CA GLU A 508 -19.41 -7.01 -2.77
C GLU A 508 -20.13 -5.75 -3.28
N ALA A 509 -21.05 -5.19 -2.48
CA ALA A 509 -21.67 -3.92 -2.79
C ALA A 509 -20.66 -2.76 -2.74
N VAL A 510 -19.76 -2.75 -1.75
CA VAL A 510 -18.66 -1.76 -1.67
C VAL A 510 -17.71 -1.90 -2.86
N ASP A 511 -17.37 -3.14 -3.25
CA ASP A 511 -16.56 -3.46 -4.43
C ASP A 511 -17.18 -2.86 -5.69
N LYS A 512 -18.45 -3.19 -5.95
CA LYS A 512 -19.21 -2.68 -7.10
C LYS A 512 -19.29 -1.16 -7.09
N PHE A 513 -19.53 -0.55 -5.93
CA PHE A 513 -19.62 0.91 -5.80
C PHE A 513 -18.30 1.59 -6.17
N LEU A 514 -17.17 1.15 -5.59
CA LEU A 514 -15.87 1.76 -5.85
C LEU A 514 -15.40 1.52 -7.29
N ARG A 515 -15.72 0.35 -7.88
CA ARG A 515 -15.47 0.11 -9.31
C ARG A 515 -16.27 1.04 -10.21
N LYS A 516 -17.55 1.26 -9.92
CA LYS A 516 -18.43 2.14 -10.71
C LYS A 516 -17.94 3.60 -10.69
N HIS A 517 -17.34 4.04 -9.58
CA HIS A 517 -16.95 5.44 -9.37
C HIS A 517 -15.45 5.73 -9.55
N GLY A 518 -14.63 4.73 -9.85
CA GLY A 518 -13.22 5.00 -10.09
C GLY A 518 -12.95 5.44 -11.53
N PHE A 519 -11.70 5.77 -11.81
CA PHE A 519 -11.26 6.41 -13.03
C PHE A 519 -10.29 5.52 -13.82
N ARG A 520 -10.42 5.55 -15.14
CA ARG A 520 -9.59 4.80 -16.11
C ARG A 520 -9.17 5.73 -17.25
N GLY A 521 -8.01 6.35 -17.09
CA GLY A 521 -7.45 7.30 -18.06
C GLY A 521 -7.08 6.66 -19.39
N ASP A 522 -6.79 5.37 -19.41
CA ASP A 522 -6.43 4.60 -20.61
C ASP A 522 -7.62 4.35 -21.56
N LEU A 523 -8.83 4.72 -21.15
CA LEU A 523 -10.06 4.53 -21.94
C LEU A 523 -10.53 5.81 -22.62
N LEU A 524 -9.74 6.88 -22.55
CA LEU A 524 -10.06 8.21 -23.09
C LEU A 524 -9.91 8.32 -24.62
N GLY A 525 -9.51 7.24 -25.31
CA GLY A 525 -9.34 7.25 -26.77
C GLY A 525 -8.04 7.95 -27.16
N ASP A 526 -8.10 8.99 -27.99
CA ASP A 526 -6.91 9.70 -28.47
C ASP A 526 -6.19 10.48 -27.34
N GLU A 527 -6.88 10.73 -26.22
CA GLU A 527 -6.32 11.37 -25.02
C GLU A 527 -6.04 10.35 -23.90
N SER A 528 -5.88 9.07 -24.24
CA SER A 528 -5.57 8.03 -23.26
C SER A 528 -4.29 8.36 -22.51
N ILE A 529 -4.32 8.14 -21.20
CA ILE A 529 -3.16 8.28 -20.32
C ILE A 529 -3.07 7.07 -19.40
N ALA A 530 -1.85 6.64 -19.09
CA ALA A 530 -1.59 5.51 -18.21
C ALA A 530 -1.77 5.91 -16.71
N TYR A 531 -3.00 6.30 -16.34
CA TYR A 531 -3.38 6.74 -14.99
C TYR A 531 -4.80 6.32 -14.65
N GLY A 532 -5.04 6.00 -13.37
CA GLY A 532 -6.38 5.68 -12.89
C GLY A 532 -6.37 5.01 -11.53
N ASN A 533 -7.49 4.42 -11.16
CA ASN A 533 -7.61 3.61 -9.96
C ASN A 533 -6.91 2.26 -10.15
N ILE A 534 -5.73 2.10 -9.55
CA ILE A 534 -4.77 1.00 -9.77
C ILE A 534 -4.90 -0.17 -8.79
N ASP A 535 -5.82 -0.08 -7.84
CA ASP A 535 -6.16 -1.18 -6.95
C ASP A 535 -7.56 -1.04 -6.35
N LEU A 536 -7.92 -2.05 -5.57
CA LEU A 536 -9.01 -1.99 -4.62
C LEU A 536 -8.69 -2.85 -3.40
N LYS A 537 -8.82 -2.28 -2.20
CA LYS A 537 -8.72 -2.97 -0.91
C LYS A 537 -10.06 -2.93 -0.21
N LEU A 538 -10.53 -4.09 0.25
CA LEU A 538 -11.80 -4.27 0.94
C LEU A 538 -11.52 -4.92 2.28
N PHE A 539 -12.13 -4.40 3.33
CA PHE A 539 -12.02 -4.90 4.68
C PHE A 539 -13.38 -4.85 5.37
N SER A 540 -13.77 -5.96 5.98
CA SER A 540 -14.89 -5.97 6.91
C SER A 540 -14.45 -6.51 8.25
N TYR A 541 -15.10 -6.02 9.30
CA TYR A 541 -14.95 -6.57 10.64
C TYR A 541 -16.32 -6.76 11.25
N ASN A 542 -16.63 -8.02 11.57
CA ASN A 542 -17.83 -8.38 12.30
C ASN A 542 -17.47 -8.57 13.77
N ALA A 543 -17.86 -7.63 14.61
CA ALA A 543 -17.50 -7.64 16.02
C ALA A 543 -18.17 -8.76 16.81
N ARG A 544 -19.33 -9.26 16.36
CA ARG A 544 -20.02 -10.41 16.96
C ARG A 544 -19.20 -11.69 16.79
N LEU A 545 -18.62 -11.88 15.61
CA LEU A 545 -17.81 -13.06 15.30
C LEU A 545 -16.33 -12.89 15.70
N GLY A 546 -15.89 -11.66 15.97
CA GLY A 546 -14.47 -11.33 16.10
C GLY A 546 -13.68 -11.61 14.81
N MET A 547 -14.36 -11.72 13.67
CA MET A 547 -13.78 -12.10 12.39
C MET A 547 -13.60 -10.88 11.49
N SER A 548 -12.42 -10.77 10.88
CA SER A 548 -12.14 -9.83 9.80
C SER A 548 -12.06 -10.56 8.47
N ASP A 549 -12.61 -9.95 7.42
CA ASP A 549 -12.42 -10.38 6.04
C ASP A 549 -11.68 -9.29 5.26
N TYR A 550 -10.64 -9.66 4.51
CA TYR A 550 -9.82 -8.73 3.76
C TYR A 550 -9.51 -9.27 2.36
N HIS A 551 -9.74 -8.44 1.35
CA HIS A 551 -9.46 -8.74 -0.05
C HIS A 551 -8.77 -7.57 -0.71
N ALA A 552 -7.77 -7.85 -1.56
CA ALA A 552 -7.13 -6.86 -2.40
C ALA A 552 -7.15 -7.29 -3.87
N PHE A 553 -7.29 -6.30 -4.76
CA PHE A 553 -7.20 -6.46 -6.22
C PHE A 553 -6.11 -5.54 -6.74
N ALA A 554 -5.20 -6.08 -7.55
CA ALA A 554 -4.15 -5.30 -8.20
C ALA A 554 -4.55 -4.95 -9.63
N GLY A 555 -4.14 -3.77 -10.08
CA GLY A 555 -4.32 -3.28 -11.43
C GLY A 555 -5.52 -2.37 -11.62
N PRO A 556 -5.65 -1.78 -12.81
CA PRO A 556 -6.70 -0.82 -13.10
C PRO A 556 -8.08 -1.45 -12.91
N ILE A 557 -8.97 -0.76 -12.19
CA ILE A 557 -10.31 -1.28 -11.92
C ILE A 557 -11.12 -1.49 -13.20
N PHE A 558 -11.92 -2.55 -13.24
CA PHE A 558 -12.90 -2.81 -14.29
C PHE A 558 -14.07 -3.61 -13.71
N LEU A 559 -15.24 -3.51 -14.35
CA LEU A 559 -16.41 -4.30 -13.98
C LEU A 559 -16.26 -5.72 -14.54
N ARG A 560 -16.16 -6.71 -13.65
CA ARG A 560 -16.26 -8.12 -14.05
C ARG A 560 -17.70 -8.43 -14.37
N LEU A 561 -17.99 -8.77 -15.63
CA LEU A 561 -19.21 -9.46 -16.00
C LEU A 561 -19.16 -10.87 -15.40
N GLN A 562 -19.41 -11.01 -14.10
CA GLN A 562 -19.72 -12.32 -13.53
C GLN A 562 -21.02 -12.81 -14.16
N HIS A 563 -21.06 -14.11 -14.45
CA HIS A 563 -22.17 -14.77 -15.11
C HIS A 563 -23.49 -14.45 -14.40
N ALA A 564 -24.29 -13.58 -15.01
CA ALA A 564 -25.73 -13.68 -14.88
C ALA A 564 -26.11 -15.05 -15.46
N GLN A 565 -26.17 -16.07 -14.62
CA GLN A 565 -27.02 -17.23 -14.89
C GLN A 565 -28.47 -16.74 -14.85
N GLN A 566 -28.90 -16.08 -15.93
CA GLN A 566 -30.29 -16.13 -16.33
C GLN A 566 -30.40 -17.22 -17.40
N PRO A 567 -31.37 -18.14 -17.29
CA PRO A 567 -31.52 -19.23 -18.23
C PRO A 567 -31.85 -18.63 -19.59
N ARG A 568 -31.06 -18.99 -20.62
CA ARG A 568 -31.38 -18.72 -22.02
C ARG A 568 -32.75 -19.34 -22.31
N SER A 569 -33.81 -18.53 -22.32
CA SER A 569 -34.99 -18.83 -23.11
C SER A 569 -34.58 -18.66 -24.57
N LEU A 570 -34.43 -19.80 -25.23
CA LEU A 570 -34.40 -19.92 -26.67
C LEU A 570 -35.64 -19.25 -27.24
N GLU A 571 -35.46 -18.27 -28.12
CA GLU A 571 -36.38 -18.06 -29.24
C GLU A 571 -35.56 -17.51 -30.41
N GLU A 572 -35.18 -18.45 -31.27
CA GLU A 572 -34.74 -18.17 -32.64
C GLU A 572 -35.94 -17.65 -33.44
N SER A 573 -35.73 -16.59 -34.22
CA SER A 573 -36.45 -16.44 -35.47
C SER A 573 -35.51 -15.89 -36.54
N HIS A 574 -35.07 -16.82 -37.39
CA HIS A 574 -34.51 -16.56 -38.70
C HIS A 574 -35.34 -15.56 -39.51
N ASN A 575 -34.68 -14.66 -40.23
CA ASN A 575 -34.98 -14.43 -41.65
C ASN A 575 -33.77 -13.84 -42.38
N GLN A 576 -33.32 -14.60 -43.39
CA GLN A 576 -32.41 -14.17 -44.46
C GLN A 576 -33.13 -13.18 -45.39
N LEU A 577 -32.39 -12.27 -46.04
CA LEU A 577 -32.18 -12.25 -47.51
C LEU A 577 -31.43 -10.99 -48.01
N SER A 578 -30.43 -11.25 -48.88
CA SER A 578 -29.97 -10.51 -50.10
C SER A 578 -29.51 -9.03 -49.98
N SER A 579 -28.51 -8.51 -50.70
CA SER A 579 -27.59 -8.99 -51.77
C SER A 579 -26.62 -7.85 -52.16
N ASP A 580 -25.45 -8.21 -52.68
CA ASP A 580 -24.65 -7.54 -53.74
C ASP A 580 -23.93 -6.19 -53.51
N GLN A 581 -22.61 -6.29 -53.26
CA GLN A 581 -21.41 -5.77 -53.99
C GLN A 581 -21.48 -4.53 -54.94
N PRO A 582 -20.34 -3.91 -55.36
CA PRO A 582 -18.95 -3.88 -54.84
C PRO A 582 -18.28 -2.47 -54.84
N ALA A 583 -17.03 -2.39 -54.35
CA ALA A 583 -16.11 -1.25 -54.48
C ALA A 583 -15.75 -0.89 -55.95
N PRO A 584 -15.09 0.27 -56.19
CA PRO A 584 -13.66 0.16 -56.51
C PRO A 584 -12.77 1.32 -56.00
N ALA A 585 -11.47 1.03 -55.99
CA ALA A 585 -10.35 1.94 -55.74
C ALA A 585 -9.84 2.60 -57.05
N SER A 586 -9.28 3.82 -56.98
CA SER A 586 -7.99 4.19 -57.64
C SER A 586 -7.57 5.65 -57.41
N ALA A 587 -6.46 5.82 -56.69
CA ALA A 587 -5.20 6.49 -57.06
C ALA A 587 -5.13 7.84 -57.84
N ILE A 588 -4.41 8.78 -57.19
CA ILE A 588 -3.39 9.75 -57.68
C ILE A 588 -3.85 11.12 -58.27
N GLY A 589 -3.38 12.20 -57.63
CA GLY A 589 -3.31 13.57 -58.16
C GLY A 589 -2.81 14.57 -57.11
N ASP A 590 -1.64 15.14 -57.36
CA ASP A 590 -0.72 15.79 -56.42
C ASP A 590 -0.93 17.31 -56.22
N GLU A 591 -0.32 17.80 -55.15
CA GLU A 591 0.18 19.16 -54.86
C GLU A 591 -0.72 20.37 -54.50
N ARG A 592 -0.42 20.84 -53.26
CA ARG A 592 -0.31 22.23 -52.75
C ARG A 592 -1.51 22.88 -52.07
N LEU A 593 -1.50 22.82 -50.74
CA LEU A 593 -1.22 24.01 -49.91
C LEU A 593 -0.75 23.60 -48.52
N SER A 594 0.52 23.88 -48.29
CA SER A 594 1.24 23.86 -47.03
C SER A 594 0.61 24.79 -46.00
N VAL A 595 0.27 24.27 -44.83
CA VAL A 595 0.39 24.98 -43.57
C VAL A 595 1.10 24.03 -42.61
N SER A 596 2.33 24.39 -42.28
CA SER A 596 3.13 23.75 -41.24
C SER A 596 2.37 23.79 -39.92
N ILE A 597 2.12 22.63 -39.33
CA ILE A 597 1.77 22.50 -37.91
C ILE A 597 2.92 21.74 -37.27
N ASP A 598 4.08 22.41 -37.21
CA ASP A 598 5.26 21.91 -36.49
C ASP A 598 5.22 22.26 -34.99
N ASP A 599 4.17 22.95 -34.51
CA ASP A 599 4.15 23.46 -33.13
C ASP A 599 3.13 22.77 -32.19
N ALA A 600 2.26 21.87 -32.69
CA ALA A 600 1.28 21.19 -31.84
C ALA A 600 1.79 19.87 -31.23
N ALA A 601 2.73 19.19 -31.89
CA ALA A 601 3.35 17.97 -31.38
C ALA A 601 4.47 18.27 -30.37
N ALA A 602 5.23 19.36 -30.57
CA ALA A 602 6.30 19.79 -29.68
C ALA A 602 5.81 20.33 -28.33
N LEU A 603 4.57 20.82 -28.25
CA LEU A 603 3.95 21.26 -26.99
C LEU A 603 3.42 20.10 -26.13
N ALA A 604 3.16 18.93 -26.73
CA ALA A 604 2.62 17.76 -26.03
C ALA A 604 3.68 16.99 -25.22
N GLU A 605 4.96 17.25 -25.47
CA GLU A 605 6.10 16.49 -24.93
C GLU A 605 6.72 17.14 -23.67
N LEU A 606 6.31 18.36 -23.32
CA LEU A 606 6.94 19.22 -22.30
C LEU A 606 6.25 19.25 -20.91
N GLU A 607 5.15 18.52 -20.69
CA GLU A 607 4.25 18.76 -19.52
C GLU A 607 3.98 17.54 -18.61
N ARG A 608 4.86 16.54 -18.55
CA ARG A 608 4.58 15.26 -17.87
C ARG A 608 5.00 15.16 -16.37
N ILE A 609 5.41 16.21 -15.63
CA ILE A 609 6.06 16.06 -14.27
C ILE A 609 5.05 15.85 -13.16
N THR A 610 3.86 16.36 -13.34
CA THR A 610 2.75 16.12 -12.44
C THR A 610 1.59 16.20 -13.37
N GLU A 611 1.05 15.04 -13.71
CA GLU A 611 0.08 14.83 -14.78
C GLU A 611 -0.89 16.01 -14.86
N ARG A 612 -0.65 16.92 -15.81
CA ARG A 612 -1.39 18.17 -15.99
C ARG A 612 -1.92 18.19 -17.41
N ARG A 613 -3.04 17.49 -17.61
CA ARG A 613 -3.96 17.77 -18.71
C ARG A 613 -5.32 18.02 -18.11
N PRO A 614 -6.00 19.15 -18.34
CA PRO A 614 -7.40 19.28 -17.93
C PRO A 614 -8.23 18.17 -18.57
N VAL A 615 -8.55 17.12 -17.81
CA VAL A 615 -9.59 16.17 -18.23
C VAL A 615 -10.88 16.96 -18.13
N ARG A 616 -11.38 17.42 -19.28
CA ARG A 616 -12.68 18.09 -19.35
C ARG A 616 -13.73 17.17 -18.70
N ASN A 617 -14.71 17.75 -18.01
CA ASN A 617 -15.70 16.97 -17.25
C ASN A 617 -16.44 15.92 -18.12
N ASP A 618 -16.58 16.17 -19.42
CA ASP A 618 -17.11 15.23 -20.41
C ASP A 618 -16.20 14.00 -20.60
N LEU A 619 -14.88 14.18 -20.70
CA LEU A 619 -13.89 13.10 -20.80
C LEU A 619 -13.86 12.24 -19.54
N ARG A 620 -13.95 12.86 -18.36
CA ARG A 620 -14.05 12.12 -17.09
C ARG A 620 -15.31 11.25 -17.05
N ALA A 621 -16.45 11.81 -17.46
CA ALA A 621 -17.70 11.05 -17.57
C ALA A 621 -17.61 9.92 -18.61
N ILE A 622 -16.87 10.11 -19.71
CA ILE A 622 -16.61 9.07 -20.71
C ILE A 622 -15.76 7.93 -20.13
N ALA A 623 -14.65 8.24 -19.45
CA ALA A 623 -13.81 7.24 -18.79
C ALA A 623 -14.61 6.43 -17.76
N MET A 624 -15.40 7.11 -16.93
CA MET A 624 -16.24 6.46 -15.92
C MET A 624 -17.34 5.57 -16.53
N ARG A 625 -17.91 5.97 -17.67
CA ARG A 625 -18.87 5.12 -18.42
C ARG A 625 -18.22 3.90 -19.08
N LYS A 626 -16.92 3.95 -19.38
CA LYS A 626 -16.19 2.89 -20.08
C LYS A 626 -15.57 1.83 -19.16
N ILE A 627 -15.71 1.90 -17.83
CA ILE A 627 -15.15 0.92 -16.86
C ILE A 627 -15.57 -0.55 -17.14
N GLY A 628 -16.57 -0.78 -18.00
CA GLY A 628 -16.91 -2.11 -18.54
C GLY A 628 -15.97 -2.68 -19.62
N SER A 629 -14.89 -1.99 -20.03
CA SER A 629 -14.04 -2.37 -21.18
C SER A 629 -13.03 -3.50 -20.93
N GLY A 630 -13.08 -4.17 -19.76
CA GLY A 630 -12.20 -5.31 -19.45
C GLY A 630 -10.84 -4.92 -18.85
N PRO A 631 -9.93 -5.91 -18.72
CA PRO A 631 -8.63 -5.72 -18.08
C PRO A 631 -7.71 -4.79 -18.90
N PHE A 632 -6.80 -4.11 -18.22
CA PHE A 632 -5.76 -3.28 -18.85
C PHE A 632 -4.63 -4.13 -19.42
N LYS A 633 -4.06 -3.71 -20.56
CA LYS A 633 -2.86 -4.29 -21.18
C LYS A 633 -1.85 -3.22 -21.58
N TRP A 634 -0.59 -3.34 -21.17
CA TRP A 634 0.47 -2.42 -21.60
C TRP A 634 0.63 -2.41 -23.12
N SER A 635 0.61 -3.60 -23.76
CA SER A 635 0.68 -3.77 -25.21
C SER A 635 -0.46 -3.11 -26.00
N SER A 636 -1.56 -2.71 -25.34
CA SER A 636 -2.67 -2.00 -25.97
C SER A 636 -2.54 -0.48 -25.94
N MET A 637 -1.58 0.05 -25.17
CA MET A 637 -1.31 1.48 -25.11
C MET A 637 -0.60 1.93 -26.39
N SER A 638 -0.90 3.14 -26.87
CA SER A 638 -0.24 3.68 -28.06
C SER A 638 1.25 3.94 -27.77
N SER A 639 2.10 3.82 -28.79
CA SER A 639 3.56 4.05 -28.68
C SER A 639 3.96 5.49 -28.32
N VAL A 640 2.99 6.39 -28.12
CA VAL A 640 3.21 7.77 -27.67
C VAL A 640 3.32 7.84 -26.13
N ASP A 641 2.85 6.81 -25.43
CA ASP A 641 2.96 6.60 -23.98
C ASP A 641 3.95 5.47 -23.68
N ASP A 642 5.23 5.62 -24.05
CA ASP A 642 6.35 4.75 -23.64
C ASP A 642 6.65 4.93 -22.13
N ALA A 643 5.67 4.60 -21.29
CA ALA A 643 5.80 4.64 -19.85
C ALA A 643 6.63 3.44 -19.38
N ASN A 644 7.66 3.69 -18.59
CA ASN A 644 8.50 2.61 -18.07
C ASN A 644 7.69 1.72 -17.10
N HIS A 645 7.80 0.40 -17.25
CA HIS A 645 6.97 -0.59 -16.55
C HIS A 645 7.73 -1.91 -16.30
N GLU A 646 9.02 -1.82 -16.01
CA GLU A 646 9.87 -2.95 -15.64
C GLU A 646 9.26 -3.79 -14.52
N GLY A 647 9.30 -5.12 -14.68
CA GLY A 647 8.72 -6.05 -13.72
C GLY A 647 7.19 -6.13 -13.71
N HIS A 648 6.49 -5.40 -14.58
CA HIS A 648 5.03 -5.54 -14.72
C HIS A 648 4.65 -6.76 -15.58
N PRO A 649 3.51 -7.40 -15.29
CA PRO A 649 2.81 -8.23 -16.28
C PRO A 649 2.27 -7.35 -17.41
N ASP A 650 2.15 -7.87 -18.63
CA ASP A 650 1.53 -7.14 -19.74
C ASP A 650 0.05 -6.86 -19.46
N GLU A 651 -0.70 -7.89 -19.03
CA GLU A 651 -2.13 -7.83 -18.74
C GLU A 651 -2.42 -7.86 -17.24
N PHE A 652 -3.21 -6.88 -16.76
CA PHE A 652 -3.66 -6.80 -15.37
C PHE A 652 -5.08 -7.36 -15.23
N ASN A 653 -5.18 -8.67 -15.10
CA ASN A 653 -6.44 -9.40 -14.93
C ASN A 653 -6.39 -10.35 -13.72
N PHE A 654 -6.20 -9.80 -12.53
CA PHE A 654 -5.95 -10.57 -11.32
C PHE A 654 -7.16 -10.71 -10.41
N ASP A 655 -7.47 -11.92 -9.95
CA ASP A 655 -8.50 -12.17 -8.96
C ASP A 655 -8.17 -11.58 -7.57
N LYS A 656 -9.16 -11.59 -6.68
CA LYS A 656 -8.98 -11.10 -5.31
C LYS A 656 -7.96 -11.94 -4.55
N VAL A 657 -7.14 -11.28 -3.74
CA VAL A 657 -6.09 -11.91 -2.93
C VAL A 657 -6.27 -11.54 -1.46
N SER A 658 -6.13 -12.53 -0.60
CA SER A 658 -5.91 -12.35 0.83
C SER A 658 -4.54 -12.95 1.17
N PRO A 659 -3.57 -12.15 1.68
CA PRO A 659 -2.25 -12.64 1.99
C PRO A 659 -2.32 -13.69 3.10
N LYS A 660 -1.56 -14.77 2.94
CA LYS A 660 -1.40 -15.78 3.98
C LYS A 660 -0.14 -15.45 4.76
N TRP A 661 -0.34 -14.92 5.97
CA TRP A 661 0.77 -14.61 6.86
C TRP A 661 1.26 -15.86 7.59
N SER A 662 2.54 -15.87 7.88
CA SER A 662 3.30 -16.99 8.41
C SER A 662 3.29 -17.06 9.94
N TRP A 663 3.19 -15.93 10.66
CA TRP A 663 3.31 -15.88 12.14
C TRP A 663 2.59 -14.74 12.87
#